data_AF-A0AAJ1WBK1-F1
#
_entry.id   AF-A0AAJ1WBK1-F1
#
_cell.length_a   1.000
_cell.length_b   1.000
_cell.length_c   1.000
_cell.angle_alpha   90.00
_cell.angle_beta   90.00
_cell.angle_gamma   90.00
#
_symmetry.space_group_name_H-M   'P 1'
#
loop_
_entity.id
_entity.type
_entity.pdbx_description
1 polymer ?
#
loop_
_entity_poly.entity_id
_entity_poly.type
_entity_poly.pdbx_seq_one_letter_code
_entity_poly.pdbx_strand_id
1 'polypeptide(L)'
;MLYKLAVKSFFRQSRGYLVYFFSLTLSVMIYYSFSAMTYDQSLVRRASPDTSIDVGLSFGGLIITVVLLFFVFSANRFFLNRRQKEIGIYQLFGMNKLQISGIYVLEIMIIGLFACIFGILLGIIFSKLFSMILVRMMDMDLNSPFFISIPSVADTLFAFFIILLAVSVYSIWKIWRYPMIRSFGEKEQADSSTMRFRTRHRLLAVIGLLLLTSGYFGASHFREITSWMISHHYLETFILFLPFLIFFICVIGTYLFFCYTFRLFLIILSKWKLYYYGINFLIIGNTQVHLLKSWRTNSLITVILGISLMTIGGTASISTILSYQEKVSSPMDYQFDVETEKKIKPILAEEGQKITKKITLHYKVIGGIYRPDLEEPMFQTANLITETEYQAFRKVNPDLPNVSLKSPNYTVLLDQMQTLFRNISLYGSSIGLPDNQELKIQQMLPSVLGDETMVYLSPVLVVDDNVFEKAKGVDYQVVNVDVSGGNNEKIDERLSSEMSIKWLNAIYYSYDIVNGRLQGEISTKKLPDDKMKEAQFSQEGSRLNFSSSYSKLRAVNRRIGINIFVTLFVGMIVIIATGSILTVRQLAEAEEEKENYHLLTKLGIPQRRIRRMIFEQNALTFFPPMILGITHAVFAINVFTQYIKTADYWLAYLVSGLLILIYLLLYVITSQLYCRIIEE
;
A
#
# COMPACT_ATOMS: atom_id res chain seq x y z
N MET A 1 36.32 -11.94 33.50
CA MET A 1 35.49 -13.10 33.90
C MET A 1 34.18 -13.19 33.09
N LEU A 2 33.38 -12.11 33.05
CA LEU A 2 32.09 -12.07 32.31
C LEU A 2 32.21 -12.40 30.81
N TYR A 3 33.25 -11.91 30.12
CA TYR A 3 33.46 -12.22 28.69
C TYR A 3 33.72 -13.72 28.42
N LYS A 4 34.48 -14.40 29.30
CA LYS A 4 34.76 -15.85 29.16
C LYS A 4 33.50 -16.68 29.34
N LEU A 5 32.61 -16.24 30.23
CA LEU A 5 31.30 -16.85 30.45
C LEU A 5 30.37 -16.67 29.24
N ALA A 6 30.32 -15.45 28.67
CA ALA A 6 29.55 -15.16 27.47
C ALA A 6 29.99 -16.05 26.28
N VAL A 7 31.30 -16.18 26.03
CA VAL A 7 31.84 -17.03 24.96
C VAL A 7 31.53 -18.51 25.19
N LYS A 8 31.66 -19.02 26.42
CA LYS A 8 31.34 -20.43 26.73
C LYS A 8 29.85 -20.73 26.61
N SER A 9 28.99 -19.77 26.95
CA SER A 9 27.53 -19.89 26.77
C SER A 9 27.16 -19.88 25.28
N PHE A 10 27.79 -19.02 24.48
CA PHE A 10 27.60 -18.94 23.02
C PHE A 10 27.80 -20.29 22.32
N PHE A 11 28.90 -20.99 22.59
CA PHE A 11 29.18 -22.29 21.96
C PHE A 11 28.28 -23.42 22.46
N ARG A 12 27.78 -23.35 23.71
CA ARG A 12 26.92 -24.41 24.29
C ARG A 12 25.51 -24.42 23.68
N GLN A 13 25.01 -23.27 23.24
CA GLN A 13 23.63 -23.11 22.71
C GLN A 13 23.58 -22.83 21.20
N SER A 14 24.62 -23.22 20.44
CA SER A 14 24.86 -22.81 19.05
C SER A 14 23.64 -22.92 18.12
N ARG A 15 22.83 -23.98 18.25
CA ARG A 15 21.63 -24.20 17.43
C ARG A 15 20.55 -23.11 17.62
N GLY A 16 20.38 -22.60 18.84
CA GLY A 16 19.46 -21.49 19.12
C GLY A 16 19.97 -20.15 18.62
N TYR A 17 21.28 -19.93 18.74
CA TYR A 17 21.94 -18.73 18.25
C TYR A 17 21.92 -18.64 16.72
N LEU A 18 22.00 -19.78 16.01
CA LEU A 18 21.96 -19.80 14.55
C LEU A 18 20.66 -19.21 14.01
N VAL A 19 19.50 -19.58 14.56
CA VAL A 19 18.20 -19.07 14.08
C VAL A 19 18.08 -17.56 14.29
N TYR A 20 18.53 -17.06 15.44
CA TYR A 20 18.55 -15.62 15.73
C TYR A 20 19.54 -14.86 14.84
N PHE A 21 20.74 -15.42 14.64
CA PHE A 21 21.78 -14.86 13.75
C PHE A 21 21.29 -14.77 12.32
N PHE A 22 20.74 -15.84 11.73
CA PHE A 22 20.21 -15.82 10.36
C PHE A 22 19.10 -14.79 10.17
N SER A 23 18.22 -14.66 11.18
CA SER A 23 17.14 -13.66 11.17
C SER A 23 17.70 -12.23 11.12
N LEU A 24 18.71 -11.93 11.95
CA LEU A 24 19.39 -10.64 11.96
C LEU A 24 20.16 -10.39 10.66
N THR A 25 20.92 -11.37 10.16
CA THR A 25 21.69 -11.27 8.90
C THR A 25 20.78 -10.94 7.73
N LEU A 26 19.64 -11.64 7.61
CA LEU A 26 18.65 -11.38 6.56
C LEU A 26 18.02 -9.98 6.70
N SER A 27 17.74 -9.54 7.93
CA SER A 27 17.24 -8.19 8.20
C SER A 27 18.22 -7.10 7.74
N VAL A 28 19.51 -7.26 8.09
CA VAL A 28 20.59 -6.35 7.69
C VAL A 28 20.74 -6.33 6.17
N MET A 29 20.77 -7.51 5.55
CA MET A 29 20.88 -7.67 4.09
C MET A 29 19.78 -6.89 3.37
N ILE A 30 18.54 -7.06 3.82
CA ILE A 30 17.36 -6.41 3.24
C ILE A 30 17.45 -4.89 3.40
N TYR A 31 17.75 -4.41 4.63
CA TYR A 31 17.85 -2.98 4.90
C TYR A 31 18.96 -2.33 4.06
N TYR A 32 20.14 -2.94 4.03
CA TYR A 32 21.25 -2.45 3.23
C TYR A 32 20.88 -2.41 1.75
N SER A 33 20.29 -3.49 1.22
CA SER A 33 19.91 -3.57 -0.19
C SER A 33 18.97 -2.43 -0.57
N PHE A 34 18.01 -2.13 0.28
CA PHE A 34 17.05 -1.06 0.07
C PHE A 34 17.68 0.35 0.23
N SER A 35 18.47 0.56 1.29
CA SER A 35 19.21 1.83 1.49
C SER A 35 20.18 2.10 0.34
N ALA A 36 20.82 1.08 -0.22
CA ALA A 36 21.75 1.23 -1.35
C ALA A 36 21.08 1.88 -2.56
N MET A 37 19.81 1.56 -2.84
CA MET A 37 19.07 2.15 -3.98
C MET A 37 18.87 3.64 -3.85
N THR A 38 18.65 4.15 -2.63
CA THR A 38 18.50 5.58 -2.36
C THR A 38 19.74 6.38 -2.77
N TYR A 39 20.91 5.73 -2.83
CA TYR A 39 22.18 6.35 -3.21
C TYR A 39 22.68 5.94 -4.60
N ASP A 40 21.88 5.21 -5.40
CA ASP A 40 22.24 4.93 -6.80
C ASP A 40 22.09 6.21 -7.64
N GLN A 41 23.19 6.91 -7.87
CA GLN A 41 23.19 8.16 -8.64
C GLN A 41 22.65 8.00 -10.06
N SER A 42 22.83 6.82 -10.68
CA SER A 42 22.34 6.56 -12.03
C SER A 42 20.82 6.47 -12.08
N LEU A 43 20.25 5.83 -11.07
CA LEU A 43 18.81 5.73 -10.85
C LEU A 43 18.23 7.09 -10.48
N VAL A 44 18.78 7.74 -9.45
CA VAL A 44 18.30 9.02 -8.92
C VAL A 44 18.34 10.08 -10.01
N ARG A 45 19.48 10.30 -10.68
CA ARG A 45 19.59 11.33 -11.72
C ARG A 45 18.57 11.17 -12.85
N ARG A 46 18.28 9.94 -13.27
CA ARG A 46 17.30 9.69 -14.34
C ARG A 46 15.85 9.74 -13.88
N ALA A 47 15.57 9.39 -12.63
CA ALA A 47 14.22 9.36 -12.09
C ALA A 47 13.76 10.68 -11.44
N SER A 48 14.69 11.48 -10.90
CA SER A 48 14.41 12.73 -10.20
C SER A 48 13.62 13.77 -11.01
N PRO A 49 13.83 13.95 -12.33
CA PRO A 49 13.07 14.94 -13.11
C PRO A 49 11.57 14.64 -13.13
N ASP A 50 11.20 13.36 -13.14
CA ASP A 50 9.82 12.92 -13.31
C ASP A 50 9.13 12.65 -11.96
N THR A 51 9.90 12.23 -10.97
CA THR A 51 9.40 11.71 -9.70
C THR A 51 10.31 12.08 -8.55
N SER A 52 9.72 12.38 -7.38
CA SER A 52 10.47 12.51 -6.13
C SER A 52 10.86 11.12 -5.60
N ILE A 53 11.76 10.43 -6.32
CA ILE A 53 12.25 9.09 -6.00
C ILE A 53 12.78 8.99 -4.57
N ASP A 54 13.45 10.05 -4.11
CA ASP A 54 14.00 10.13 -2.76
C ASP A 54 12.92 10.03 -1.68
N VAL A 55 11.75 10.65 -1.89
CA VAL A 55 10.63 10.62 -0.95
C VAL A 55 10.04 9.21 -0.88
N GLY A 56 9.82 8.58 -2.04
CA GLY A 56 9.26 7.23 -2.12
C GLY A 56 10.18 6.19 -1.46
N LEU A 57 11.48 6.24 -1.76
CA LEU A 57 12.46 5.36 -1.15
C LEU A 57 12.64 5.65 0.35
N SER A 58 12.76 6.92 0.76
CA SER A 58 12.91 7.25 2.19
C SER A 58 11.72 6.79 3.04
N PHE A 59 10.50 6.96 2.51
CA PHE A 59 9.29 6.46 3.17
C PHE A 59 9.28 4.93 3.28
N GLY A 60 9.66 4.23 2.21
CA GLY A 60 9.85 2.77 2.24
C GLY A 60 10.88 2.34 3.27
N GLY A 61 12.00 3.06 3.39
CA GLY A 61 13.07 2.80 4.36
C GLY A 61 12.59 2.92 5.81
N LEU A 62 11.74 3.91 6.10
CA LEU A 62 11.10 4.06 7.41
C LEU A 62 10.21 2.86 7.73
N ILE A 63 9.34 2.45 6.80
CA ILE A 63 8.45 1.29 7.00
C ILE A 63 9.27 0.02 7.24
N ILE A 64 10.32 -0.21 6.44
CA ILE A 64 11.22 -1.36 6.59
C ILE A 64 11.85 -1.36 7.98
N THR A 65 12.36 -0.21 8.45
CA THR A 65 12.95 -0.09 9.79
C THR A 65 11.96 -0.51 10.88
N VAL A 66 10.71 -0.06 10.79
CA VAL A 66 9.65 -0.42 11.75
C VAL A 66 9.37 -1.94 11.71
N VAL A 67 9.23 -2.53 10.52
CA VAL A 67 8.99 -3.98 10.38
C VAL A 67 10.16 -4.78 10.95
N LEU A 68 11.40 -4.38 10.66
CA LEU A 68 12.60 -5.03 11.17
C LEU A 68 12.72 -4.89 12.69
N LEU A 69 12.34 -3.75 13.28
CA LEU A 69 12.31 -3.56 14.73
C LEU A 69 11.37 -4.58 15.39
N PHE A 70 10.14 -4.74 14.90
CA PHE A 70 9.20 -5.73 15.43
C PHE A 70 9.72 -7.16 15.27
N PHE A 71 10.32 -7.45 14.13
CA PHE A 71 10.89 -8.77 13.84
C PHE A 71 12.04 -9.12 14.80
N VAL A 72 13.02 -8.24 14.94
CA VAL A 72 14.17 -8.45 15.85
C VAL A 72 13.72 -8.52 17.30
N PHE A 73 12.74 -7.71 17.71
CA PHE A 73 12.19 -7.75 19.06
C PHE A 73 11.53 -9.10 19.37
N SER A 74 10.78 -9.64 18.41
CA SER A 74 10.16 -10.97 18.53
C SER A 74 11.21 -12.07 18.62
N ALA A 75 12.24 -12.00 17.76
CA ALA A 75 13.35 -12.95 17.77
C ALA A 75 14.13 -12.90 19.10
N ASN A 76 14.34 -11.71 19.67
CA ASN A 76 14.97 -11.55 20.98
C ASN A 76 14.09 -12.04 22.15
N ARG A 77 12.77 -11.80 22.10
CA ARG A 77 11.85 -12.30 23.13
C ARG A 77 11.93 -13.82 23.25
N PHE A 78 12.04 -14.52 22.13
CA PHE A 78 12.29 -15.96 22.09
C PHE A 78 13.64 -16.32 22.73
N PHE A 79 14.71 -15.62 22.34
CA PHE A 79 16.05 -15.90 22.86
C PHE A 79 16.13 -15.74 24.39
N LEU A 80 15.48 -14.70 24.96
CA LEU A 80 15.34 -14.49 26.41
C LEU A 80 14.58 -15.64 27.10
N ASN A 81 13.49 -16.11 26.48
CA ASN A 81 12.65 -17.14 27.08
C ASN A 81 13.37 -18.47 27.20
N ARG A 82 14.20 -18.82 26.20
CA ARG A 82 14.99 -20.06 26.21
C ARG A 82 16.05 -20.11 27.32
N ARG A 83 16.50 -18.94 27.79
CA ARG A 83 17.58 -18.81 28.78
C ARG A 83 17.12 -18.54 30.20
N GLN A 84 15.83 -18.66 30.49
CA GLN A 84 15.30 -18.45 31.84
C GLN A 84 15.95 -19.39 32.88
N LYS A 85 16.16 -20.66 32.52
CA LYS A 85 16.87 -21.61 33.41
C LYS A 85 18.31 -21.18 33.69
N GLU A 86 19.04 -20.70 32.67
CA GLU A 86 20.41 -20.20 32.84
C GLU A 86 20.44 -18.94 33.72
N ILE A 87 19.51 -18.01 33.48
CA ILE A 87 19.34 -16.79 34.29
C ILE A 87 19.06 -17.16 35.76
N GLY A 88 18.21 -18.16 36.00
CA GLY A 88 17.95 -18.70 37.34
C GLY A 88 19.20 -19.27 38.00
N ILE A 89 19.98 -20.08 37.27
CA ILE A 89 21.22 -20.68 37.79
C ILE A 89 22.21 -19.59 38.19
N TYR A 90 22.37 -18.55 37.36
CA TYR A 90 23.24 -17.42 37.69
C TYR A 90 22.77 -16.66 38.94
N GLN A 91 21.46 -16.48 39.10
CA GLN A 91 20.92 -15.87 40.32
C GLN A 91 21.15 -16.73 41.57
N LEU A 92 21.05 -18.06 41.47
CA LEU A 92 21.35 -18.98 42.57
C LEU A 92 22.83 -18.95 42.99
N PHE A 93 23.75 -18.78 42.03
CA PHE A 93 25.17 -18.58 42.31
C PHE A 93 25.50 -17.17 42.85
N GLY A 94 24.49 -16.36 43.18
CA GLY A 94 24.66 -15.04 43.79
C GLY A 94 25.04 -13.92 42.82
N MET A 95 24.90 -14.13 41.50
CA MET A 95 25.18 -13.07 40.52
C MET A 95 24.11 -11.99 40.57
N ASN A 96 24.54 -10.73 40.59
CA ASN A 96 23.63 -9.59 40.56
C ASN A 96 22.87 -9.55 39.23
N LYS A 97 21.59 -9.17 39.25
CA LYS A 97 20.76 -9.04 38.04
C LYS A 97 21.40 -8.16 36.97
N LEU A 98 22.12 -7.11 37.38
CA LEU A 98 22.89 -6.24 36.47
C LEU A 98 24.03 -6.99 35.75
N GLN A 99 24.74 -7.89 36.44
CA GLN A 99 25.80 -8.69 35.83
C GLN A 99 25.23 -9.67 34.82
N ILE A 100 24.08 -10.29 35.12
CA ILE A 100 23.38 -11.22 34.22
C ILE A 100 22.89 -10.48 32.97
N SER A 101 22.23 -9.32 33.15
CA SER A 101 21.81 -8.47 32.03
C SER A 101 23.00 -8.03 31.17
N GLY A 102 24.14 -7.69 31.79
CA GLY A 102 25.36 -7.30 31.07
C GLY A 102 25.93 -8.42 30.19
N ILE A 103 25.95 -9.66 30.66
CA ILE A 103 26.34 -10.83 29.85
C ILE A 103 25.40 -10.96 28.64
N TYR A 104 24.09 -10.89 28.88
CA TYR A 104 23.09 -11.06 27.84
C TYR A 104 23.17 -9.98 26.76
N VAL A 105 23.34 -8.71 27.16
CA VAL A 105 23.53 -7.59 26.23
C VAL A 105 24.80 -7.78 25.41
N LEU A 106 25.92 -8.17 26.03
CA LEU A 106 27.18 -8.43 25.30
C LEU A 106 27.01 -9.51 24.22
N GLU A 107 26.29 -10.58 24.52
CA GLU A 107 26.04 -11.63 23.52
C GLU A 107 25.19 -11.13 22.36
N ILE A 108 24.12 -10.36 22.62
CA ILE A 108 23.31 -9.75 21.56
C ILE A 108 24.15 -8.81 20.71
N MET A 109 25.01 -8.00 21.32
CA MET A 109 25.91 -7.10 20.58
C MET A 109 26.87 -7.89 19.70
N ILE A 110 27.46 -8.98 20.19
CA ILE A 110 28.40 -9.81 19.41
C ILE A 110 27.67 -10.46 18.22
N ILE A 111 26.51 -11.06 18.45
CA ILE A 111 25.72 -11.68 17.37
C ILE A 111 25.25 -10.63 16.37
N GLY A 112 24.79 -9.48 16.85
CA GLY A 112 24.38 -8.35 16.02
C GLY A 112 25.54 -7.83 15.17
N LEU A 113 26.74 -7.72 15.71
CA LEU A 113 27.94 -7.30 14.98
C LEU A 113 28.30 -8.29 13.86
N PHE A 114 28.34 -9.59 14.15
CA PHE A 114 28.55 -10.59 13.10
C PHE A 114 27.43 -10.57 12.06
N ALA A 115 26.17 -10.42 12.49
CA ALA A 115 25.04 -10.34 11.59
C ALA A 115 25.11 -9.10 10.69
N CYS A 116 25.58 -7.96 11.19
CA CYS A 116 25.85 -6.77 10.39
C CYS A 116 26.91 -7.04 9.32
N ILE A 117 28.03 -7.68 9.68
CA ILE A 117 29.11 -7.99 8.72
C ILE A 117 28.60 -8.90 7.59
N PHE A 118 28.01 -10.05 7.94
CA PHE A 118 27.50 -11.00 6.94
C PHE A 118 26.31 -10.43 6.17
N GLY A 119 25.45 -9.66 6.84
CA GLY A 119 24.26 -9.07 6.24
C GLY A 119 24.61 -7.97 5.25
N ILE A 120 25.56 -7.09 5.55
CA ILE A 120 26.04 -6.07 4.61
C ILE A 120 26.73 -6.74 3.43
N LEU A 121 27.55 -7.78 3.66
CA LEU A 121 28.20 -8.52 2.57
C LEU A 121 27.17 -9.14 1.61
N LEU A 122 26.15 -9.82 2.16
CA LEU A 122 25.04 -10.32 1.35
C LEU A 122 24.25 -9.18 0.70
N GLY A 123 24.02 -8.08 1.42
CA GLY A 123 23.27 -6.94 0.92
C GLY A 123 23.97 -6.28 -0.28
N ILE A 124 25.30 -6.20 -0.27
CA ILE A 124 26.11 -5.75 -1.40
C ILE A 124 25.89 -6.64 -2.63
N ILE A 125 25.74 -7.95 -2.45
CA ILE A 125 25.48 -8.89 -3.55
C ILE A 125 24.05 -8.73 -4.08
N PHE A 126 23.06 -8.66 -3.18
CA PHE A 126 21.64 -8.62 -3.53
C PHE A 126 21.13 -7.22 -3.93
N SER A 127 21.84 -6.13 -3.59
CA SER A 127 21.43 -4.77 -3.95
C SER A 127 21.23 -4.62 -5.45
N LYS A 128 22.14 -5.18 -6.27
CA LYS A 128 22.02 -5.17 -7.73
C LYS A 128 20.76 -5.87 -8.23
N LEU A 129 20.40 -7.02 -7.65
CA LEU A 129 19.19 -7.75 -8.02
C LEU A 129 17.96 -6.86 -7.82
N PHE A 130 17.85 -6.26 -6.63
CA PHE A 130 16.70 -5.44 -6.30
C PHE A 130 16.68 -4.10 -7.06
N SER A 131 17.83 -3.47 -7.32
CA SER A 131 17.92 -2.27 -8.16
C SER A 131 17.46 -2.57 -9.60
N MET A 132 17.81 -3.72 -10.17
CA MET A 132 17.32 -4.13 -11.49
C MET A 132 15.82 -4.37 -11.51
N ILE A 133 15.27 -4.95 -10.44
CA ILE A 133 13.81 -5.09 -10.30
C ILE A 133 13.15 -3.69 -10.29
N LEU A 134 13.67 -2.74 -9.51
CA LEU A 134 13.14 -1.37 -9.45
C LEU A 134 13.22 -0.67 -10.81
N VAL A 135 14.38 -0.70 -11.48
CA VAL A 135 14.58 -0.12 -12.84
C VAL A 135 13.55 -0.68 -13.83
N ARG A 136 13.34 -2.00 -13.82
CA ARG A 136 12.36 -2.65 -14.69
C ARG A 136 10.93 -2.26 -14.35
N MET A 137 10.60 -2.10 -13.06
CA MET A 137 9.27 -1.67 -12.63
C MET A 137 9.00 -0.21 -13.00
N MET A 138 10.04 0.64 -13.06
CA MET A 138 9.96 2.04 -13.48
C MET A 138 9.97 2.24 -15.00
N ASP A 139 9.99 1.15 -15.78
CA ASP A 139 10.06 1.18 -17.24
C ASP A 139 11.27 1.96 -17.77
N MET A 140 12.44 1.72 -17.17
CA MET A 140 13.70 2.38 -17.51
C MET A 140 14.68 1.41 -18.15
N ASP A 141 15.27 1.79 -19.28
CA ASP A 141 16.37 1.07 -19.92
C ASP A 141 17.73 1.53 -19.34
N LEU A 142 17.96 1.17 -18.07
CA LEU A 142 19.18 1.48 -17.34
C LEU A 142 19.97 0.22 -17.00
N ASN A 143 21.24 0.21 -17.39
CA ASN A 143 22.20 -0.72 -16.82
C ASN A 143 22.72 -0.12 -15.50
N SER A 144 22.11 -0.49 -14.37
CA SER A 144 22.64 -0.13 -13.04
C SER A 144 23.94 -0.92 -12.81
N PRO A 145 25.11 -0.24 -12.71
CA PRO A 145 26.37 -0.90 -12.43
C PRO A 145 26.38 -1.45 -11.00
N PHE A 146 27.17 -2.49 -10.76
CA PHE A 146 27.38 -2.95 -9.39
C PHE A 146 28.17 -1.88 -8.62
N PHE A 147 27.62 -1.37 -7.52
CA PHE A 147 28.29 -0.37 -6.68
C PHE A 147 28.09 -0.66 -5.19
N ILE A 148 29.05 -0.17 -4.40
CA ILE A 148 29.01 -0.30 -2.94
C ILE A 148 28.74 1.10 -2.37
N SER A 149 27.56 1.27 -1.77
CA SER A 149 27.17 2.53 -1.13
C SER A 149 27.74 2.60 0.30
N ILE A 150 28.76 3.45 0.51
CA ILE A 150 29.30 3.74 1.86
C ILE A 150 28.25 4.43 2.74
N PRO A 151 27.46 5.42 2.26
CA PRO A 151 26.37 5.99 3.04
C PRO A 151 25.40 4.93 3.55
N SER A 152 25.04 3.96 2.71
CA SER A 152 24.13 2.87 3.11
C SER A 152 24.74 1.93 4.15
N VAL A 153 26.06 1.72 4.14
CA VAL A 153 26.74 1.00 5.23
C VAL A 153 26.54 1.75 6.54
N ALA A 154 26.74 3.07 6.54
CA ALA A 154 26.57 3.89 7.74
C ALA A 154 25.11 3.90 8.22
N ASP A 155 24.14 4.10 7.33
CA ASP A 155 22.71 4.05 7.66
C ASP A 155 22.30 2.69 8.23
N THR A 156 22.82 1.61 7.64
CA THR A 156 22.54 0.24 8.12
C THR A 156 23.11 0.04 9.52
N LEU A 157 24.37 0.42 9.75
CA LEU A 157 25.00 0.31 11.06
C LEU A 157 24.26 1.16 12.10
N PHE A 158 23.83 2.37 11.74
CA PHE A 158 23.08 3.26 12.63
C PHE A 158 21.69 2.70 12.96
N ALA A 159 20.92 2.28 11.96
CA ALA A 159 19.60 1.68 12.16
C ALA A 159 19.68 0.42 13.02
N PHE A 160 20.63 -0.48 12.75
CA PHE A 160 20.82 -1.70 13.54
C PHE A 160 21.38 -1.41 14.92
N PHE A 161 22.21 -0.38 15.10
CA PHE A 161 22.63 0.05 16.43
C PHE A 161 21.42 0.49 17.28
N ILE A 162 20.50 1.29 16.72
CA ILE A 162 19.27 1.69 17.41
C ILE A 162 18.40 0.48 17.74
N ILE A 163 18.16 -0.42 16.77
CA ILE A 163 17.35 -1.62 16.98
C ILE A 163 17.97 -2.49 18.09
N LEU A 164 19.28 -2.75 18.03
CA LEU A 164 19.99 -3.57 19.01
C LEU A 164 20.01 -2.90 20.40
N LEU A 165 20.10 -1.57 20.46
CA LEU A 165 19.99 -0.82 21.72
C LEU A 165 18.58 -0.96 22.31
N ALA A 166 17.53 -0.74 21.52
CA ALA A 166 16.14 -0.88 21.98
C ALA A 166 15.86 -2.30 22.49
N VAL A 167 16.34 -3.31 21.77
CA VAL A 167 16.24 -4.73 22.15
C VAL A 167 17.02 -5.01 23.43
N SER A 168 18.20 -4.41 23.61
CA SER A 168 19.02 -4.55 24.81
C SER A 168 18.36 -3.92 26.03
N VAL A 169 17.80 -2.70 25.90
CA VAL A 169 17.06 -2.02 26.96
C VAL A 169 15.85 -2.86 27.40
N TYR A 170 15.08 -3.38 26.43
CA TYR A 170 13.98 -4.28 26.73
C TYR A 170 14.45 -5.54 27.47
N SER A 171 15.58 -6.11 27.07
CA SER A 171 16.15 -7.29 27.69
C SER A 171 16.57 -7.04 29.13
N ILE A 172 17.25 -5.91 29.41
CA ILE A 172 17.62 -5.48 30.76
C ILE A 172 16.36 -5.33 31.62
N TRP A 173 15.35 -4.60 31.12
CA TRP A 173 14.09 -4.37 31.84
C TRP A 173 13.39 -5.68 32.20
N LYS A 174 13.34 -6.62 31.24
CA LYS A 174 12.73 -7.92 31.44
C LYS A 174 13.50 -8.75 32.47
N ILE A 175 14.83 -8.88 32.33
CA ILE A 175 15.72 -9.61 33.27
C ILE A 175 15.59 -9.06 34.70
N TRP A 176 15.53 -7.74 34.83
CA TRP A 176 15.40 -7.09 36.13
C TRP A 176 14.09 -7.45 36.84
N ARG A 177 12.99 -7.53 36.09
CA ARG A 177 11.65 -7.91 36.58
C ARG A 177 11.47 -9.41 36.83
N TYR A 178 12.36 -10.29 36.38
CA TYR A 178 12.22 -11.74 36.63
C TYR A 178 12.46 -12.07 38.13
N PRO A 179 11.53 -12.79 38.79
CA PRO A 179 11.72 -13.28 40.15
C PRO A 179 12.59 -14.56 40.18
N MET A 180 13.37 -14.72 41.24
CA MET A 180 14.38 -15.78 41.41
C MET A 180 13.78 -17.20 41.35
N ILE A 181 12.62 -17.41 41.98
CA ILE A 181 11.96 -18.73 42.12
C ILE A 181 11.28 -19.19 40.83
N ARG A 182 10.80 -18.26 39.99
CA ARG A 182 10.08 -18.61 38.74
C ARG A 182 11.00 -19.20 37.67
N SER A 183 12.32 -19.06 37.79
CA SER A 183 13.29 -19.61 36.82
C SER A 183 13.46 -21.13 36.88
N PHE A 184 12.97 -21.81 37.93
CA PHE A 184 13.15 -23.25 38.12
C PHE A 184 11.87 -24.08 38.33
N GLY A 185 10.74 -23.44 38.63
CA GLY A 185 9.66 -24.16 39.30
C GLY A 185 8.30 -24.17 38.60
N GLU A 186 7.86 -23.09 37.99
CA GLU A 186 6.51 -23.06 37.40
C GLU A 186 6.62 -23.15 35.89
N LYS A 187 6.63 -24.40 35.37
CA LYS A 187 6.05 -24.62 34.05
C LYS A 187 4.66 -24.02 34.14
N GLU A 188 4.37 -23.00 33.34
CA GLU A 188 3.03 -22.41 33.20
C GLU A 188 2.11 -23.52 32.65
N GLN A 189 1.69 -24.43 33.55
CA GLN A 189 0.59 -25.33 33.34
C GLN A 189 -0.60 -24.39 33.27
N ALA A 190 -1.18 -24.23 32.07
CA ALA A 190 -2.40 -23.49 31.92
C ALA A 190 -3.42 -24.10 32.89
N ASP A 191 -3.70 -23.37 33.95
CA ASP A 191 -4.54 -23.83 35.04
C ASP A 191 -5.83 -24.38 34.44
N SER A 192 -6.28 -25.57 34.85
CA SER A 192 -7.46 -26.23 34.25
C SER A 192 -8.71 -25.32 34.29
N SER A 193 -8.75 -24.37 35.24
CA SER A 193 -9.75 -23.32 35.37
C SER A 193 -9.79 -22.35 34.18
N THR A 194 -8.62 -22.02 33.59
CA THR A 194 -8.50 -21.15 32.41
C THR A 194 -8.97 -21.80 31.11
N MET A 195 -9.10 -23.13 31.11
CA MET A 195 -9.67 -23.90 29.99
C MET A 195 -11.20 -23.99 30.04
N ARG A 196 -11.86 -23.59 31.12
CA ARG A 196 -13.33 -23.64 31.21
C ARG A 196 -13.97 -22.62 30.27
N PHE A 197 -14.58 -23.11 29.21
CA PHE A 197 -15.31 -22.29 28.24
C PHE A 197 -16.70 -21.90 28.78
N ARG A 198 -16.72 -20.88 29.64
CA ARG A 198 -17.94 -20.29 30.23
C ARG A 198 -18.86 -19.67 29.15
N THR A 199 -20.13 -19.48 29.49
CA THR A 199 -21.15 -18.84 28.61
C THR A 199 -20.69 -17.49 28.05
N ARG A 200 -20.02 -16.65 28.85
CA ARG A 200 -19.43 -15.38 28.38
C ARG A 200 -18.42 -15.56 27.24
N HIS A 201 -17.60 -16.60 27.26
CA HIS A 201 -16.64 -16.88 26.18
C HIS A 201 -17.33 -17.35 24.90
N ARG A 202 -18.46 -18.07 25.02
CA ARG A 202 -19.30 -18.42 23.87
C ARG A 202 -19.89 -17.17 23.21
N LEU A 203 -20.41 -16.23 24.01
CA LEU A 203 -20.90 -14.95 23.50
C LEU A 203 -19.80 -14.17 22.78
N LEU A 204 -18.62 -14.03 23.39
CA LEU A 204 -17.47 -13.35 22.77
C LEU A 204 -16.98 -14.04 21.48
N ALA A 205 -17.05 -15.38 21.42
CA ALA A 205 -16.73 -16.13 20.21
C ALA A 205 -17.72 -15.84 19.07
N VAL A 206 -19.02 -15.73 19.38
CA VAL A 206 -20.05 -15.35 18.40
C VAL A 206 -19.87 -13.90 17.96
N ILE A 207 -19.61 -12.98 18.89
CA ILE A 207 -19.34 -11.56 18.57
C ILE A 207 -18.11 -11.44 17.66
N GLY A 208 -17.02 -12.16 17.94
CA GLY A 208 -15.83 -12.14 17.09
C GLY A 208 -16.11 -12.59 15.66
N LEU A 209 -16.91 -13.65 15.50
CA LEU A 209 -17.35 -14.10 14.18
C LEU A 209 -18.24 -13.06 13.49
N LEU A 210 -19.23 -12.51 14.22
CA LEU A 210 -20.14 -11.49 13.70
C LEU A 210 -19.39 -10.24 13.23
N LEU A 211 -18.39 -9.78 13.97
CA LEU A 211 -17.55 -8.63 13.59
C LEU A 211 -16.74 -8.90 12.32
N LEU A 212 -16.15 -10.09 12.17
CA LEU A 212 -15.46 -10.45 10.93
C LEU A 212 -16.42 -10.50 9.75
N THR A 213 -17.57 -11.17 9.91
CA THR A 213 -18.57 -11.26 8.85
C THR A 213 -19.18 -9.90 8.51
N SER A 214 -19.41 -9.02 9.49
CA SER A 214 -19.95 -7.68 9.24
C SER A 214 -18.92 -6.77 8.58
N GLY A 215 -17.64 -6.87 8.94
CA GLY A 215 -16.55 -6.19 8.25
C GLY A 215 -16.45 -6.62 6.78
N TYR A 216 -16.51 -7.93 6.50
CA TYR A 216 -16.49 -8.46 5.15
C TYR A 216 -17.75 -8.12 4.34
N PHE A 217 -18.91 -8.13 4.99
CA PHE A 217 -20.16 -7.67 4.38
C PHE A 217 -20.08 -6.18 4.02
N GLY A 218 -19.61 -5.33 4.93
CA GLY A 218 -19.41 -3.90 4.69
C GLY A 218 -18.39 -3.63 3.59
N ALA A 219 -17.32 -4.42 3.50
CA ALA A 219 -16.36 -4.33 2.41
C ALA A 219 -16.97 -4.73 1.05
N SER A 220 -17.70 -5.84 0.99
CA SER A 220 -18.31 -6.34 -0.26
C SER A 220 -19.46 -5.48 -0.79
N HIS A 221 -20.16 -4.78 0.09
CA HIS A 221 -21.25 -3.85 -0.26
C HIS A 221 -20.83 -2.39 -0.08
N PHE A 222 -19.52 -2.11 -0.08
CA PHE A 222 -18.98 -0.80 0.22
C PHE A 222 -19.56 0.29 -0.70
N ARG A 223 -19.64 0.05 -2.01
CA ARG A 223 -20.20 0.99 -2.98
C ARG A 223 -21.69 1.25 -2.76
N GLU A 224 -22.46 0.22 -2.41
CA GLU A 224 -23.90 0.39 -2.16
C GLU A 224 -24.12 1.24 -0.90
N ILE A 225 -23.37 0.95 0.17
CA ILE A 225 -23.42 1.72 1.42
C ILE A 225 -23.03 3.18 1.18
N THR A 226 -21.91 3.45 0.49
CA THR A 226 -21.50 4.83 0.21
C THR A 226 -22.50 5.57 -0.66
N SER A 227 -23.04 4.93 -1.71
CA SER A 227 -24.06 5.55 -2.57
C SER A 227 -25.36 5.88 -1.83
N TRP A 228 -25.81 4.98 -0.95
CA TRP A 228 -26.97 5.22 -0.10
C TRP A 228 -26.73 6.40 0.84
N MET A 229 -25.53 6.49 1.45
CA MET A 229 -25.17 7.61 2.33
C MET A 229 -25.14 8.95 1.61
N ILE A 230 -24.60 9.01 0.39
CA ILE A 230 -24.55 10.24 -0.40
C ILE A 230 -25.97 10.72 -0.73
N SER A 231 -26.86 9.81 -1.14
CA SER A 231 -28.25 10.18 -1.49
C SER A 231 -29.07 10.75 -0.31
N HIS A 232 -28.74 10.38 0.92
CA HIS A 232 -29.41 10.83 2.14
C HIS A 232 -28.73 12.05 2.80
N HIS A 233 -27.80 12.71 2.10
CA HIS A 233 -27.10 13.92 2.58
C HIS A 233 -26.38 13.73 3.92
N TYR A 234 -25.82 12.55 4.17
CA TYR A 234 -24.91 12.35 5.30
C TYR A 234 -23.63 13.18 5.13
N LEU A 235 -23.02 13.62 6.25
CA LEU A 235 -21.78 14.40 6.23
C LEU A 235 -20.69 13.67 5.42
N GLU A 236 -20.09 14.36 4.44
CA GLU A 236 -19.00 13.82 3.59
C GLU A 236 -17.85 13.25 4.43
N THR A 237 -17.58 13.88 5.57
CA THR A 237 -16.61 13.43 6.57
C THR A 237 -16.84 11.98 7.01
N PHE A 238 -18.10 11.57 7.18
CA PHE A 238 -18.42 10.21 7.64
C PHE A 238 -18.18 9.14 6.55
N ILE A 239 -18.33 9.50 5.27
CA ILE A 239 -18.01 8.60 4.14
C ILE A 239 -16.50 8.32 4.10
N LEU A 240 -15.67 9.34 4.33
CA LEU A 240 -14.22 9.21 4.37
C LEU A 240 -13.74 8.27 5.50
N PHE A 241 -14.45 8.22 6.63
CA PHE A 241 -14.11 7.37 7.77
C PHE A 241 -14.59 5.91 7.64
N LEU A 242 -15.50 5.60 6.71
CA LEU A 242 -16.08 4.26 6.55
C LEU A 242 -15.05 3.15 6.31
N PRO A 243 -14.03 3.30 5.43
CA PRO A 243 -12.98 2.28 5.25
C PRO A 243 -12.21 2.00 6.53
N PHE A 244 -11.90 3.04 7.31
CA PHE A 244 -11.19 2.90 8.59
C PHE A 244 -12.04 2.17 9.62
N LEU A 245 -13.35 2.46 9.68
CA LEU A 245 -14.28 1.74 10.54
C LEU A 245 -14.31 0.24 10.21
N ILE A 246 -14.41 -0.12 8.92
CA ILE A 246 -14.38 -1.52 8.47
C ILE A 246 -13.05 -2.19 8.86
N PHE A 247 -11.93 -1.49 8.65
CA PHE A 247 -10.62 -1.96 9.05
C PHE A 247 -10.54 -2.23 10.56
N PHE A 248 -10.99 -1.30 11.42
CA PHE A 248 -11.00 -1.49 12.87
C PHE A 248 -11.90 -2.65 13.31
N ILE A 249 -13.08 -2.78 12.71
CA ILE A 249 -13.99 -3.92 12.95
C ILE A 249 -13.28 -5.24 12.62
N CYS A 250 -12.58 -5.30 11.48
CA CYS A 250 -11.81 -6.48 11.09
C CYS A 250 -10.68 -6.78 12.07
N VAL A 251 -9.91 -5.77 12.50
CA VAL A 251 -8.80 -5.95 13.46
C VAL A 251 -9.31 -6.47 14.82
N ILE A 252 -10.38 -5.87 15.35
CA ILE A 252 -11.01 -6.32 16.60
C ILE A 252 -11.59 -7.73 16.43
N GLY A 253 -12.26 -7.98 15.31
CA GLY A 253 -12.79 -9.29 14.94
C GLY A 253 -11.72 -10.36 14.90
N THR A 254 -10.56 -10.09 14.29
CA THR A 254 -9.41 -11.02 14.23
C THR A 254 -8.84 -11.32 15.60
N TYR A 255 -8.75 -10.31 16.47
CA TYR A 255 -8.30 -10.50 17.85
C TYR A 255 -9.25 -11.40 18.63
N LEU A 256 -10.56 -11.16 18.54
CA LEU A 256 -11.57 -12.01 19.16
C LEU A 256 -11.66 -13.39 18.52
N PHE A 257 -11.36 -13.51 17.22
CA PHE A 257 -11.35 -14.77 16.51
C PHE A 257 -10.30 -15.73 17.07
N PHE A 258 -9.04 -15.29 17.15
CA PHE A 258 -7.99 -16.12 17.74
C PHE A 258 -8.19 -16.33 19.24
N CYS A 259 -8.72 -15.31 19.93
CA CYS A 259 -8.96 -15.42 21.35
C CYS A 259 -10.09 -16.38 21.68
N TYR A 260 -11.21 -16.40 20.96
CA TYR A 260 -12.41 -17.14 21.35
C TYR A 260 -13.02 -18.00 20.24
N THR A 261 -13.25 -17.44 19.04
CA THR A 261 -13.97 -18.13 17.95
C THR A 261 -13.24 -19.39 17.49
N PHE A 262 -11.93 -19.32 17.28
CA PHE A 262 -11.15 -20.46 16.83
C PHE A 262 -11.12 -21.59 17.87
N ARG A 263 -11.12 -21.25 19.17
CA ARG A 263 -11.24 -22.23 20.25
C ARG A 263 -12.63 -22.86 20.32
N LEU A 264 -13.69 -22.06 20.15
CA LEU A 264 -15.05 -22.58 20.08
C LEU A 264 -15.20 -23.59 18.94
N PHE A 265 -14.61 -23.31 17.78
CA PHE A 265 -14.55 -24.23 16.65
C PHE A 265 -13.89 -25.57 17.03
N LEU A 266 -12.74 -25.54 17.71
CA LEU A 266 -12.08 -26.76 18.19
C LEU A 266 -12.91 -27.54 19.23
N ILE A 267 -13.67 -26.85 20.09
CA ILE A 267 -14.58 -27.48 21.06
C ILE A 267 -15.78 -28.13 20.37
N ILE A 268 -16.26 -27.55 19.27
CA ILE A 268 -17.32 -28.18 18.47
C ILE A 268 -16.77 -29.44 17.79
N LEU A 269 -15.56 -29.36 17.24
CA LEU A 269 -14.87 -30.50 16.64
C LEU A 269 -14.61 -31.62 17.65
N SER A 270 -14.35 -31.29 18.92
CA SER A 270 -14.14 -32.29 19.98
C SER A 270 -15.39 -33.07 20.38
N LYS A 271 -16.58 -32.67 19.90
CA LYS A 271 -17.82 -33.44 20.11
C LYS A 271 -18.05 -34.54 19.09
N TRP A 272 -17.26 -34.58 18.02
CA TRP A 272 -17.41 -35.56 16.96
C TRP A 272 -16.80 -36.92 17.35
N LYS A 273 -17.35 -38.04 16.87
CA LYS A 273 -16.87 -39.39 17.23
C LYS A 273 -15.38 -39.61 16.91
N LEU A 274 -14.84 -38.93 15.90
CA LEU A 274 -13.43 -38.93 15.53
C LEU A 274 -12.48 -38.37 16.61
N TYR A 275 -12.99 -37.55 17.55
CA TYR A 275 -12.22 -36.98 18.65
C TYR A 275 -11.69 -38.04 19.63
N TYR A 276 -12.52 -39.02 19.96
CA TYR A 276 -12.17 -40.08 20.90
C TYR A 276 -11.43 -41.25 20.24
N TYR A 277 -11.13 -41.15 18.94
CA TYR A 277 -10.41 -42.19 18.22
C TYR A 277 -8.90 -42.06 18.44
N GLY A 278 -8.30 -43.04 19.13
CA GLY A 278 -6.87 -43.09 19.40
C GLY A 278 -6.39 -41.90 20.23
N ILE A 279 -5.34 -41.21 19.76
CA ILE A 279 -4.71 -40.09 20.48
C ILE A 279 -5.25 -38.70 20.06
N ASN A 280 -6.33 -38.66 19.26
CA ASN A 280 -6.89 -37.40 18.74
C ASN A 280 -7.36 -36.45 19.85
N PHE A 281 -7.80 -37.01 20.99
CA PHE A 281 -8.11 -36.25 22.21
C PHE A 281 -6.92 -35.39 22.66
N LEU A 282 -5.71 -35.95 22.66
CA LEU A 282 -4.49 -35.26 23.09
C LEU A 282 -4.09 -34.16 22.10
N ILE A 283 -4.25 -34.41 20.79
CA ILE A 283 -3.97 -33.43 19.74
C ILE A 283 -4.82 -32.18 19.94
N ILE A 284 -6.14 -32.36 20.07
CA ILE A 284 -7.07 -31.24 20.17
C ILE A 284 -6.95 -30.55 21.54
N GLY A 285 -6.71 -31.31 22.63
CA GLY A 285 -6.44 -30.76 23.95
C GLY A 285 -5.17 -29.89 23.98
N ASN A 286 -4.04 -30.40 23.50
CA ASN A 286 -2.79 -29.64 23.43
C ASN A 286 -2.92 -28.43 22.52
N THR A 287 -3.57 -28.57 21.36
CA THR A 287 -3.78 -27.45 20.43
C THR A 287 -4.58 -26.32 21.09
N GLN A 288 -5.60 -26.63 21.90
CA GLN A 288 -6.36 -25.60 22.62
C GLN A 288 -5.48 -24.82 23.62
N VAL A 289 -4.59 -25.50 24.32
CA VAL A 289 -3.61 -24.89 25.24
C VAL A 289 -2.63 -24.00 24.48
N HIS A 290 -2.12 -24.49 23.35
CA HIS A 290 -1.21 -23.73 22.50
C HIS A 290 -1.86 -22.47 21.96
N LEU A 291 -3.10 -22.54 21.49
CA LEU A 291 -3.82 -21.36 21.02
C LEU A 291 -4.08 -20.35 22.15
N LEU A 292 -4.38 -20.81 23.36
CA LEU A 292 -4.47 -19.97 24.56
C LEU A 292 -3.18 -19.23 24.89
N LYS A 293 -2.03 -19.87 24.65
CA LYS A 293 -0.71 -19.23 24.78
C LYS A 293 -0.36 -18.37 23.55
N SER A 294 -0.99 -18.61 22.39
CA SER A 294 -0.59 -18.03 21.09
C SER A 294 -1.42 -16.90 20.53
N TRP A 295 -2.66 -16.76 20.97
CA TRP A 295 -3.67 -16.03 20.21
C TRP A 295 -3.27 -14.59 19.86
N ARG A 296 -2.56 -13.88 20.75
CA ARG A 296 -2.06 -12.51 20.49
C ARG A 296 -1.09 -12.47 19.32
N THR A 297 -0.14 -13.40 19.29
CA THR A 297 0.86 -13.49 18.21
C THR A 297 0.21 -13.89 16.90
N ASN A 298 -0.71 -14.86 16.91
CA ASN A 298 -1.41 -15.30 15.70
C ASN A 298 -2.31 -14.17 15.14
N SER A 299 -3.01 -13.44 16.01
CA SER A 299 -3.77 -12.25 15.60
C SER A 299 -2.88 -11.17 15.01
N LEU A 300 -1.74 -10.89 15.65
CA LEU A 300 -0.79 -9.88 15.18
C LEU A 300 -0.21 -10.26 13.81
N ILE A 301 0.20 -11.51 13.62
CA ILE A 301 0.68 -12.01 12.32
C ILE A 301 -0.40 -11.85 11.25
N THR A 302 -1.63 -12.24 11.55
CA THR A 302 -2.76 -12.14 10.61
C THR A 302 -3.00 -10.70 10.15
N VAL A 303 -3.00 -9.76 11.09
CA VAL A 303 -3.22 -8.34 10.79
C VAL A 303 -2.07 -7.78 9.96
N ILE A 304 -0.82 -8.09 10.31
CA ILE A 304 0.35 -7.60 9.56
C ILE A 304 0.37 -8.19 8.13
N LEU A 305 0.07 -9.49 7.97
CA LEU A 305 -0.08 -10.11 6.65
C LEU A 305 -1.21 -9.46 5.84
N GLY A 306 -2.37 -9.25 6.47
CA GLY A 306 -3.51 -8.60 5.84
C GLY A 306 -3.20 -7.19 5.36
N ILE A 307 -2.57 -6.36 6.21
CA ILE A 307 -2.12 -5.00 5.85
C ILE A 307 -1.14 -5.04 4.69
N SER A 308 -0.15 -5.93 4.73
CA SER A 308 0.86 -6.04 3.68
C SER A 308 0.28 -6.45 2.33
N LEU A 309 -0.64 -7.41 2.29
CA LEU A 309 -1.27 -7.81 1.04
C LEU A 309 -2.26 -6.75 0.54
N MET A 310 -2.97 -6.09 1.47
CA MET A 310 -3.85 -4.97 1.16
C MET A 310 -3.09 -3.79 0.54
N THR A 311 -1.92 -3.42 1.06
CA THR A 311 -1.13 -2.31 0.49
C THR A 311 -0.71 -2.63 -0.93
N ILE A 312 -0.29 -3.86 -1.22
CA ILE A 312 0.06 -4.29 -2.58
C ILE A 312 -1.15 -4.19 -3.53
N GLY A 313 -2.32 -4.71 -3.12
CA GLY A 313 -3.56 -4.60 -3.91
C GLY A 313 -4.07 -3.16 -4.07
N GLY A 314 -3.95 -2.34 -3.03
CA GLY A 314 -4.30 -0.92 -3.05
C GLY A 314 -3.39 -0.13 -3.99
N THR A 315 -2.07 -0.39 -3.96
CA THR A 315 -1.12 0.23 -4.89
C THR A 315 -1.40 -0.18 -6.34
N ALA A 316 -1.75 -1.44 -6.62
CA ALA A 316 -2.15 -1.86 -7.96
C ALA A 316 -3.41 -1.12 -8.45
N SER A 317 -4.39 -0.93 -7.56
CA SER A 317 -5.62 -0.15 -7.83
C SER A 317 -5.31 1.30 -8.21
N ILE A 318 -4.53 1.98 -7.34
CA ILE A 318 -4.13 3.37 -7.54
C ILE A 318 -3.30 3.52 -8.82
N SER A 319 -2.41 2.57 -9.09
CA SER A 319 -1.57 2.59 -10.30
C SER A 319 -2.40 2.47 -11.58
N THR A 320 -3.43 1.62 -11.55
CA THR A 320 -4.37 1.51 -12.67
C THR A 320 -5.13 2.82 -12.88
N ILE A 321 -5.62 3.44 -11.80
CA ILE A 321 -6.30 4.74 -11.86
C ILE A 321 -5.39 5.78 -12.51
N LEU A 322 -4.17 5.95 -12.00
CA LEU A 322 -3.23 6.95 -12.50
C LEU A 322 -2.91 6.73 -13.98
N SER A 323 -2.65 5.47 -14.38
CA SER A 323 -2.37 5.13 -15.78
C SER A 323 -3.56 5.38 -16.69
N TYR A 324 -4.77 5.02 -16.24
CA TYR A 324 -6.00 5.20 -17.00
C TYR A 324 -6.32 6.68 -17.18
N GLN A 325 -6.18 7.48 -16.12
CA GLN A 325 -6.43 8.92 -16.16
C GLN A 325 -5.52 9.61 -17.18
N GLU A 326 -4.20 9.37 -17.12
CA GLU A 326 -3.28 9.99 -18.08
C GLU A 326 -3.48 9.49 -19.51
N LYS A 327 -3.83 8.21 -19.71
CA LYS A 327 -4.10 7.68 -21.05
C LYS A 327 -5.36 8.30 -21.66
N VAL A 328 -6.40 8.52 -20.86
CA VAL A 328 -7.65 9.12 -21.33
C VAL A 328 -7.50 10.64 -21.53
N SER A 329 -6.74 11.32 -20.69
CA SER A 329 -6.42 12.74 -20.81
C SER A 329 -5.29 13.04 -21.81
N SER A 330 -4.77 12.04 -22.52
CA SER A 330 -3.76 12.20 -23.56
C SER A 330 -4.17 11.51 -24.87
N PRO A 331 -5.22 12.00 -25.56
CA PRO A 331 -5.72 11.42 -26.80
C PRO A 331 -4.78 11.62 -28.00
N MET A 332 -3.79 12.51 -27.88
CA MET A 332 -2.81 12.89 -28.91
C MET A 332 -1.43 13.06 -28.27
N ASP A 333 -0.35 12.91 -29.05
CA ASP A 333 1.03 12.95 -28.52
C ASP A 333 1.41 14.30 -27.91
N TYR A 334 0.97 15.41 -28.51
CA TYR A 334 1.23 16.76 -28.05
C TYR A 334 0.01 17.66 -28.15
N GLN A 335 -0.06 18.62 -27.21
CA GLN A 335 -0.96 19.76 -27.28
C GLN A 335 -0.18 21.05 -27.17
N PHE A 336 -0.50 22.02 -28.01
CA PHE A 336 0.20 23.30 -28.08
C PHE A 336 -0.77 24.47 -28.01
N ASP A 337 -0.33 25.53 -27.37
CA ASP A 337 -0.79 26.86 -27.71
C ASP A 337 -0.31 27.23 -29.15
N VAL A 338 -1.11 28.03 -29.86
CA VAL A 338 -0.86 28.40 -31.27
C VAL A 338 0.50 29.09 -31.46
N GLU A 339 0.93 29.93 -30.52
CA GLU A 339 2.24 30.59 -30.61
C GLU A 339 3.38 29.61 -30.34
N THR A 340 3.14 28.65 -29.44
CA THR A 340 4.12 27.66 -29.02
C THR A 340 4.35 26.60 -30.10
N GLU A 341 3.30 26.22 -30.84
CA GLU A 341 3.39 25.30 -31.98
C GLU A 341 4.46 25.76 -33.00
N LYS A 342 4.48 27.06 -33.32
CA LYS A 342 5.42 27.65 -34.28
C LYS A 342 6.88 27.46 -33.89
N LYS A 343 7.15 27.37 -32.58
CA LYS A 343 8.50 27.20 -32.01
C LYS A 343 8.88 25.74 -31.87
N ILE A 344 7.94 24.85 -31.53
CA ILE A 344 8.20 23.42 -31.30
C ILE A 344 8.33 22.65 -32.61
N LYS A 345 7.51 22.97 -33.61
CA LYS A 345 7.46 22.22 -34.87
C LYS A 345 8.83 22.04 -35.55
N PRO A 346 9.72 23.05 -35.62
CA PRO A 346 11.09 22.87 -36.11
C PRO A 346 11.91 21.86 -35.29
N ILE A 347 11.81 21.93 -33.96
CA ILE A 347 12.54 21.04 -33.04
C ILE A 347 12.14 19.57 -33.26
N LEU A 348 10.84 19.29 -33.39
CA LEU A 348 10.35 17.95 -33.67
C LEU A 348 10.91 17.42 -35.01
N ALA A 349 10.91 18.27 -36.05
CA ALA A 349 11.41 17.89 -37.37
C ALA A 349 12.93 17.62 -37.37
N GLU A 350 13.73 18.43 -36.68
CA GLU A 350 15.18 18.26 -36.55
C GLU A 350 15.57 16.96 -35.86
N GLU A 351 14.80 16.54 -34.84
CA GLU A 351 15.02 15.27 -34.13
C GLU A 351 14.36 14.06 -34.83
N GLY A 352 13.88 14.26 -36.06
CA GLY A 352 13.36 13.20 -36.91
C GLY A 352 11.93 12.75 -36.62
N GLN A 353 11.18 13.51 -35.81
CA GLN A 353 9.73 13.30 -35.61
C GLN A 353 8.93 13.93 -36.75
N LYS A 354 8.01 13.15 -37.33
CA LYS A 354 7.10 13.59 -38.38
C LYS A 354 5.69 13.70 -37.84
N ILE A 355 5.05 14.85 -38.04
CA ILE A 355 3.64 15.05 -37.73
C ILE A 355 2.79 14.19 -38.67
N THR A 356 1.99 13.30 -38.10
CA THR A 356 1.11 12.38 -38.84
C THR A 356 -0.32 12.89 -38.90
N LYS A 357 -0.81 13.47 -37.80
CA LYS A 357 -2.14 14.07 -37.70
C LYS A 357 -2.04 15.40 -36.98
N LYS A 358 -2.89 16.35 -37.37
CA LYS A 358 -3.02 17.65 -36.74
C LYS A 358 -4.49 18.08 -36.76
N ILE A 359 -4.96 18.60 -35.64
CA ILE A 359 -6.27 19.24 -35.52
C ILE A 359 -6.23 20.36 -34.49
N THR A 360 -6.85 21.48 -34.80
CA THR A 360 -6.98 22.61 -33.88
C THR A 360 -8.39 22.64 -33.35
N LEU A 361 -8.53 22.64 -32.02
CA LEU A 361 -9.81 22.74 -31.33
C LEU A 361 -9.99 24.18 -30.84
N HIS A 362 -11.16 24.76 -31.09
CA HIS A 362 -11.53 26.07 -30.62
C HIS A 362 -12.35 25.91 -29.34
N TYR A 363 -11.97 26.69 -28.34
CA TYR A 363 -12.62 26.69 -27.04
C TYR A 363 -13.04 28.10 -26.69
N LYS A 364 -14.07 28.19 -25.86
CA LYS A 364 -14.48 29.45 -25.22
C LYS A 364 -14.63 29.25 -23.73
N VAL A 365 -13.83 29.93 -22.92
CA VAL A 365 -13.93 29.86 -21.45
C VAL A 365 -14.93 30.90 -20.94
N ILE A 366 -15.81 30.45 -20.04
CA ILE A 366 -16.90 31.25 -19.47
C ILE A 366 -17.14 30.83 -18.01
N GLY A 367 -17.80 31.65 -17.20
CA GLY A 367 -18.31 31.24 -15.89
C GLY A 367 -19.46 30.23 -15.98
N GLY A 368 -19.65 29.41 -14.96
CA GLY A 368 -20.74 28.43 -14.88
C GLY A 368 -21.22 28.16 -13.46
N ILE A 369 -22.53 27.96 -13.29
CA ILE A 369 -23.15 27.51 -12.05
C ILE A 369 -23.55 26.05 -12.22
N TYR A 370 -22.95 25.16 -11.44
CA TYR A 370 -23.05 23.71 -11.63
C TYR A 370 -24.06 23.02 -10.71
N ARG A 371 -24.50 23.69 -9.64
CA ARG A 371 -25.53 23.23 -8.70
C ARG A 371 -26.48 24.37 -8.35
N PRO A 372 -27.34 24.81 -9.29
CA PRO A 372 -28.30 25.89 -9.02
C PRO A 372 -29.38 25.48 -8.00
N ASP A 373 -29.48 24.19 -7.68
CA ASP A 373 -30.42 23.60 -6.73
C ASP A 373 -30.03 23.78 -5.24
N LEU A 374 -28.79 24.18 -4.95
CA LEU A 374 -28.30 24.36 -3.58
C LEU A 374 -28.55 25.79 -3.07
N GLU A 375 -28.70 25.96 -1.75
CA GLU A 375 -28.81 27.29 -1.11
C GLU A 375 -27.59 28.17 -1.40
N GLU A 376 -26.39 27.57 -1.47
CA GLU A 376 -25.17 28.19 -1.97
C GLU A 376 -24.78 27.55 -3.31
N PRO A 377 -25.00 28.23 -4.45
CA PRO A 377 -24.72 27.68 -5.76
C PRO A 377 -23.21 27.51 -5.98
N MET A 378 -22.83 26.35 -6.52
CA MET A 378 -21.43 26.05 -6.84
C MET A 378 -21.00 26.70 -8.16
N PHE A 379 -20.15 27.73 -8.07
CA PHE A 379 -19.52 28.39 -9.22
C PHE A 379 -18.20 27.71 -9.61
N GLN A 380 -17.99 27.52 -10.90
CA GLN A 380 -16.69 27.19 -11.50
C GLN A 380 -16.67 27.71 -12.94
N THR A 381 -15.50 27.95 -13.53
CA THR A 381 -15.41 28.18 -14.99
C THR A 381 -15.77 26.93 -15.79
N ALA A 382 -16.13 27.12 -17.05
CA ALA A 382 -16.49 26.09 -18.00
C ALA A 382 -15.83 26.39 -19.35
N ASN A 383 -15.32 25.37 -20.03
CA ASN A 383 -14.82 25.49 -21.39
C ASN A 383 -15.87 24.98 -22.36
N LEU A 384 -16.32 25.81 -23.28
CA LEU A 384 -17.25 25.39 -24.33
C LEU A 384 -16.48 24.88 -25.54
N ILE A 385 -16.98 23.80 -26.16
CA ILE A 385 -16.57 23.32 -27.48
C ILE A 385 -17.83 22.96 -28.27
N THR A 386 -17.82 23.15 -29.58
CA THR A 386 -18.97 22.81 -30.42
C THR A 386 -19.09 21.30 -30.65
N GLU A 387 -20.32 20.78 -30.84
CA GLU A 387 -20.55 19.40 -31.26
C GLU A 387 -19.83 19.10 -32.58
N THR A 388 -19.80 20.07 -33.51
CA THR A 388 -19.14 19.96 -34.80
C THR A 388 -17.63 19.72 -34.67
N GLU A 389 -16.95 20.46 -33.79
CA GLU A 389 -15.53 20.26 -33.52
C GLU A 389 -15.24 18.98 -32.75
N TYR A 390 -16.08 18.62 -31.78
CA TYR A 390 -15.96 17.34 -31.08
C TYR A 390 -16.02 16.17 -32.07
N GLN A 391 -16.97 16.20 -33.01
CA GLN A 391 -17.09 15.18 -34.04
C GLN A 391 -15.93 15.20 -35.04
N ALA A 392 -15.37 16.38 -35.35
CA ALA A 392 -14.16 16.49 -36.15
C ALA A 392 -12.95 15.84 -35.44
N PHE A 393 -12.81 16.06 -34.14
CA PHE A 393 -11.76 15.43 -33.31
C PHE A 393 -11.91 13.91 -33.27
N ARG A 394 -13.14 13.42 -33.10
CA ARG A 394 -13.45 11.99 -33.14
C ARG A 394 -13.14 11.30 -34.46
N LYS A 395 -13.19 12.01 -35.59
CA LYS A 395 -12.72 11.44 -36.88
C LYS A 395 -11.22 11.18 -36.89
N VAL A 396 -10.44 11.99 -36.16
CA VAL A 396 -8.98 11.87 -36.04
C VAL A 396 -8.60 10.84 -34.97
N ASN A 397 -9.41 10.76 -33.90
CA ASN A 397 -9.30 9.77 -32.82
C ASN A 397 -10.62 8.97 -32.65
N PRO A 398 -10.76 7.84 -33.36
CA PRO A 398 -11.99 7.04 -33.37
C PRO A 398 -12.38 6.40 -32.03
N ASP A 399 -11.45 6.32 -31.08
CA ASP A 399 -11.67 5.69 -29.77
C ASP A 399 -12.49 6.58 -28.82
N LEU A 400 -12.72 7.85 -29.20
CA LEU A 400 -13.50 8.79 -28.42
C LEU A 400 -15.00 8.41 -28.39
N PRO A 401 -15.68 8.60 -27.23
CA PRO A 401 -17.10 8.32 -27.10
C PRO A 401 -17.92 9.14 -28.10
N ASN A 402 -19.02 8.58 -28.61
CA ASN A 402 -19.89 9.33 -29.49
C ASN A 402 -20.75 10.31 -28.69
N VAL A 403 -20.72 11.59 -29.07
CA VAL A 403 -21.51 12.65 -28.46
C VAL A 403 -22.45 13.22 -29.50
N SER A 404 -23.76 13.17 -29.25
CA SER A 404 -24.72 13.89 -30.07
C SER A 404 -25.81 14.53 -29.22
N LEU A 405 -26.05 15.82 -29.44
CA LEU A 405 -26.96 16.62 -28.62
C LEU A 405 -28.40 16.38 -29.07
N LYS A 406 -29.32 16.20 -28.11
CA LYS A 406 -30.76 16.04 -28.40
C LYS A 406 -31.41 17.33 -28.91
N SER A 407 -30.97 18.48 -28.41
CA SER A 407 -31.42 19.80 -28.83
C SER A 407 -30.42 20.88 -28.40
N PRO A 408 -30.53 22.13 -28.89
CA PRO A 408 -29.56 23.19 -28.60
C PRO A 408 -29.40 23.56 -27.12
N ASN A 409 -30.38 23.25 -26.28
CA ASN A 409 -30.33 23.55 -24.84
C ASN A 409 -29.76 22.38 -24.00
N TYR A 410 -29.29 21.31 -24.64
CA TYR A 410 -28.60 20.22 -23.96
C TYR A 410 -27.09 20.36 -24.09
N THR A 411 -26.38 19.82 -23.12
CA THR A 411 -24.93 19.71 -23.14
C THR A 411 -24.46 18.33 -22.71
N VAL A 412 -23.27 17.94 -23.18
CA VAL A 412 -22.53 16.83 -22.62
C VAL A 412 -21.34 17.39 -21.84
N LEU A 413 -21.28 17.06 -20.55
CA LEU A 413 -20.22 17.49 -19.65
C LEU A 413 -19.08 16.47 -19.68
N LEU A 414 -17.87 16.96 -19.97
CA LEU A 414 -16.62 16.23 -19.93
C LEU A 414 -15.80 16.70 -18.72
N ASP A 415 -15.48 15.79 -17.81
CA ASP A 415 -14.76 16.12 -16.57
C ASP A 415 -13.82 14.98 -16.16
N GLN A 416 -12.68 15.31 -15.54
CA GLN A 416 -11.71 14.30 -15.08
C GLN A 416 -12.22 13.47 -13.90
N MET A 417 -12.97 14.06 -12.97
CA MET A 417 -13.41 13.40 -11.74
C MET A 417 -14.49 12.33 -12.00
N GLN A 418 -15.23 12.45 -13.10
CA GLN A 418 -16.16 11.42 -13.62
C GLN A 418 -15.56 10.01 -13.67
N THR A 419 -14.25 9.89 -13.95
CA THR A 419 -13.57 8.60 -14.07
C THR A 419 -13.43 7.86 -12.74
N LEU A 420 -13.36 8.59 -11.63
CA LEU A 420 -13.04 8.03 -10.31
C LEU A 420 -14.28 7.56 -9.56
N PHE A 421 -15.40 8.25 -9.72
CA PHE A 421 -16.60 8.05 -8.90
C PHE A 421 -17.83 7.77 -9.75
N ARG A 422 -17.91 6.55 -10.28
CA ARG A 422 -19.07 6.07 -11.04
C ARG A 422 -20.37 6.32 -10.25
N ASN A 423 -21.30 7.10 -10.82
CA ASN A 423 -22.62 7.48 -10.27
C ASN A 423 -22.64 8.48 -9.09
N ILE A 424 -21.54 9.14 -8.74
CA ILE A 424 -21.56 10.30 -7.84
C ILE A 424 -21.44 11.54 -8.71
N SER A 425 -22.53 12.31 -8.81
CA SER A 425 -22.51 13.56 -9.58
C SER A 425 -22.20 14.73 -8.68
N LEU A 426 -21.05 15.37 -8.90
CA LEU A 426 -20.75 16.70 -8.33
C LEU A 426 -21.64 17.79 -8.95
N TYR A 427 -22.26 17.48 -10.09
CA TYR A 427 -23.04 18.40 -10.91
C TYR A 427 -24.55 18.17 -10.75
N GLY A 428 -25.32 19.23 -10.96
CA GLY A 428 -26.78 19.21 -10.96
C GLY A 428 -27.35 18.63 -12.24
N SER A 429 -28.65 18.79 -12.46
CA SER A 429 -29.29 18.39 -13.72
C SER A 429 -29.10 19.41 -14.86
N SER A 430 -28.69 20.64 -14.51
CA SER A 430 -28.44 21.73 -15.44
C SER A 430 -27.26 22.59 -14.98
N ILE A 431 -26.71 23.34 -15.94
CA ILE A 431 -25.63 24.30 -15.75
C ILE A 431 -26.13 25.67 -16.19
N GLY A 432 -26.05 26.64 -15.29
CA GLY A 432 -26.34 28.04 -15.60
C GLY A 432 -25.10 28.72 -16.19
N LEU A 433 -25.23 29.30 -17.38
CA LEU A 433 -24.24 30.16 -18.01
C LEU A 433 -24.63 31.65 -17.81
N PRO A 434 -23.70 32.60 -18.02
CA PRO A 434 -23.99 34.03 -18.04
C PRO A 434 -25.07 34.39 -19.06
N ASP A 435 -25.68 35.57 -18.89
CA ASP A 435 -26.76 36.09 -19.76
C ASP A 435 -28.04 35.21 -19.76
N ASN A 436 -28.30 34.51 -18.65
CA ASN A 436 -29.54 33.75 -18.41
C ASN A 436 -29.75 32.58 -19.39
N GLN A 437 -28.64 31.97 -19.82
CA GLN A 437 -28.65 30.73 -20.59
C GLN A 437 -28.51 29.54 -19.66
N GLU A 438 -29.38 28.54 -19.80
CA GLU A 438 -29.34 27.31 -19.00
C GLU A 438 -29.19 26.10 -19.92
N LEU A 439 -28.23 25.23 -19.62
CA LEU A 439 -27.97 24.00 -20.36
C LEU A 439 -28.30 22.78 -19.52
N LYS A 440 -29.15 21.90 -20.05
CA LYS A 440 -29.49 20.63 -19.39
C LYS A 440 -28.40 19.61 -19.67
N ILE A 441 -27.88 18.98 -18.62
CA ILE A 441 -26.85 17.96 -18.77
C ILE A 441 -27.51 16.68 -19.29
N GLN A 442 -27.24 16.33 -20.55
CA GLN A 442 -27.74 15.10 -21.18
C GLN A 442 -26.95 13.89 -20.72
N GLN A 443 -25.62 14.04 -20.71
CA GLN A 443 -24.67 12.98 -20.40
C GLN A 443 -23.42 13.59 -19.78
N MET A 444 -22.77 12.76 -19.00
CA MET A 444 -21.59 13.04 -18.22
C MET A 444 -20.54 11.99 -18.62
N LEU A 445 -19.38 12.44 -19.08
CA LEU A 445 -18.32 11.63 -19.67
C LEU A 445 -16.96 12.03 -19.11
N PRO A 446 -15.95 11.14 -19.18
CA PRO A 446 -14.59 11.51 -18.81
C PRO A 446 -14.02 12.58 -19.75
N SER A 447 -13.14 13.43 -19.21
CA SER A 447 -12.38 14.40 -20.00
C SER A 447 -11.45 13.67 -20.99
N VAL A 448 -11.83 13.68 -22.26
CA VAL A 448 -11.17 12.93 -23.35
C VAL A 448 -10.55 13.84 -24.42
N LEU A 449 -10.54 15.15 -24.18
CA LEU A 449 -10.07 16.16 -25.14
C LEU A 449 -8.62 16.59 -24.90
N GLY A 450 -7.95 15.96 -23.94
CA GLY A 450 -6.56 16.18 -23.62
C GLY A 450 -6.33 16.68 -22.20
N ASP A 451 -5.18 17.32 -22.03
CA ASP A 451 -4.66 17.79 -20.78
C ASP A 451 -5.47 18.99 -20.27
N GLU A 452 -6.06 18.86 -19.09
CA GLU A 452 -6.87 19.92 -18.48
C GLU A 452 -6.07 21.20 -18.18
N THR A 453 -4.75 21.08 -18.01
CA THR A 453 -3.88 22.24 -17.83
C THR A 453 -3.79 23.09 -19.10
N MET A 454 -4.18 22.56 -20.27
CA MET A 454 -4.28 23.30 -21.55
C MET A 454 -5.63 24.02 -21.73
N VAL A 455 -6.60 23.74 -20.85
CA VAL A 455 -8.02 24.15 -20.90
C VAL A 455 -8.44 24.68 -19.51
N TYR A 456 -7.60 25.54 -18.90
CA TYR A 456 -7.89 26.26 -17.64
C TYR A 456 -8.43 25.40 -16.47
N LEU A 457 -8.04 24.12 -16.39
CA LEU A 457 -8.39 23.22 -15.27
C LEU A 457 -9.90 23.20 -14.96
N SER A 458 -10.73 23.34 -15.99
CA SER A 458 -12.18 23.46 -15.87
C SER A 458 -12.89 22.44 -16.75
N PRO A 459 -14.10 21.97 -16.36
CA PRO A 459 -14.87 21.02 -17.17
C PRO A 459 -15.11 21.55 -18.58
N VAL A 460 -15.19 20.64 -19.54
CA VAL A 460 -15.52 20.96 -20.93
C VAL A 460 -16.98 20.62 -21.21
N LEU A 461 -17.73 21.58 -21.73
CA LEU A 461 -19.12 21.43 -22.13
C LEU A 461 -19.19 21.36 -23.66
N VAL A 462 -19.68 20.24 -24.18
CA VAL A 462 -20.03 20.13 -25.59
C VAL A 462 -21.39 20.78 -25.80
N VAL A 463 -21.45 21.78 -26.68
CA VAL A 463 -22.64 22.62 -26.92
C VAL A 463 -22.94 22.76 -28.41
N ASP A 464 -24.17 23.20 -28.72
CA ASP A 464 -24.58 23.54 -30.08
C ASP A 464 -23.84 24.77 -30.61
N ASP A 465 -23.60 24.83 -31.93
CA ASP A 465 -22.89 25.93 -32.58
C ASP A 465 -23.53 27.31 -32.27
N ASN A 466 -24.86 27.39 -32.23
CA ASN A 466 -25.56 28.65 -31.93
C ASN A 466 -25.35 29.11 -30.47
N VAL A 467 -25.22 28.16 -29.55
CA VAL A 467 -24.92 28.45 -28.14
C VAL A 467 -23.50 28.97 -28.01
N PHE A 468 -22.56 28.31 -28.69
CA PHE A 468 -21.16 28.71 -28.70
C PHE A 468 -20.98 30.14 -29.24
N GLU A 469 -21.64 30.49 -30.34
CA GLU A 469 -21.55 31.84 -30.94
C GLU A 469 -22.14 32.93 -30.03
N LYS A 470 -23.27 32.67 -29.37
CA LYS A 470 -23.95 33.65 -28.49
C LYS A 470 -23.26 33.83 -27.14
N ALA A 471 -22.53 32.83 -26.67
CA ALA A 471 -21.86 32.87 -25.37
C ALA A 471 -20.78 33.97 -25.35
N LYS A 472 -20.84 34.84 -24.33
CA LYS A 472 -19.82 35.87 -24.07
C LYS A 472 -18.74 35.31 -23.15
N GLY A 473 -17.62 34.91 -23.75
CA GLY A 473 -16.47 34.35 -23.06
C GLY A 473 -15.17 34.72 -23.77
N VAL A 474 -14.07 34.13 -23.33
CA VAL A 474 -12.75 34.31 -23.98
C VAL A 474 -12.49 33.15 -24.92
N ASP A 475 -12.36 33.43 -26.21
CA ASP A 475 -11.99 32.45 -27.24
C ASP A 475 -10.49 32.13 -27.19
N TYR A 476 -10.16 30.84 -27.35
CA TYR A 476 -8.79 30.38 -27.47
C TYR A 476 -8.72 29.08 -28.28
N GLN A 477 -7.50 28.69 -28.65
CA GLN A 477 -7.26 27.51 -29.47
C GLN A 477 -6.22 26.60 -28.83
N VAL A 478 -6.41 25.30 -29.02
CA VAL A 478 -5.44 24.27 -28.65
C VAL A 478 -5.16 23.41 -29.88
N VAL A 479 -3.89 23.36 -30.28
CA VAL A 479 -3.44 22.56 -31.41
C VAL A 479 -3.04 21.19 -30.90
N ASN A 480 -3.66 20.15 -31.44
CA ASN A 480 -3.41 18.75 -31.10
C ASN A 480 -2.67 18.07 -32.23
N VAL A 481 -1.60 17.35 -31.91
CA VAL A 481 -0.67 16.78 -32.89
C VAL A 481 -0.26 15.37 -32.49
N ASP A 482 -0.35 14.44 -33.44
CA ASP A 482 0.30 13.13 -33.36
C ASP A 482 1.56 13.12 -34.20
N VAL A 483 2.59 12.44 -33.69
CA VAL A 483 3.89 12.34 -34.31
C VAL A 483 4.30 10.88 -34.51
N SER A 484 5.33 10.65 -35.33
CA SER A 484 5.94 9.35 -35.49
C SER A 484 7.44 9.47 -35.77
N GLY A 485 8.22 8.48 -35.33
CA GLY A 485 9.67 8.48 -35.45
C GLY A 485 10.38 9.29 -34.36
N GLY A 486 11.70 9.41 -34.46
CA GLY A 486 12.55 10.09 -33.48
C GLY A 486 12.73 9.30 -32.17
N ASN A 487 13.60 9.83 -31.29
CA ASN A 487 13.76 9.33 -29.93
C ASN A 487 13.04 10.28 -28.96
N ASN A 488 11.88 9.85 -28.45
CA ASN A 488 11.03 10.67 -27.59
C ASN A 488 11.74 11.12 -26.30
N GLU A 489 12.66 10.33 -25.74
CA GLU A 489 13.41 10.71 -24.52
C GLU A 489 14.35 11.88 -24.82
N LYS A 490 15.11 11.78 -25.92
CA LYS A 490 16.03 12.85 -26.35
C LYS A 490 15.28 14.13 -26.72
N ILE A 491 14.14 13.99 -27.37
CA ILE A 491 13.28 15.12 -27.76
C ILE A 491 12.72 15.81 -26.52
N ASP A 492 12.22 15.05 -25.56
CA ASP A 492 11.70 15.60 -24.32
C ASP A 492 12.79 16.29 -23.49
N GLU A 493 14.00 15.72 -23.41
CA GLU A 493 15.14 16.38 -22.78
C GLU A 493 15.48 17.72 -23.45
N ARG A 494 15.51 17.75 -24.79
CA ARG A 494 15.76 18.98 -25.56
C ARG A 494 14.64 20.00 -25.41
N LEU A 495 13.39 19.56 -25.46
CA LEU A 495 12.23 20.43 -25.22
C LEU A 495 12.31 21.02 -23.81
N SER A 496 12.64 20.22 -22.79
CA SER A 496 12.76 20.72 -21.42
C SER A 496 13.89 21.73 -21.21
N SER A 497 14.97 21.64 -22.00
CA SER A 497 16.14 22.52 -21.88
C SER A 497 15.99 23.81 -22.71
N GLU A 498 15.45 23.71 -23.93
CA GLU A 498 15.26 24.84 -24.84
C GLU A 498 13.93 25.56 -24.61
N MET A 499 12.93 24.87 -24.05
CA MET A 499 11.59 25.38 -23.80
C MET A 499 11.09 25.05 -22.39
N SER A 500 10.94 26.07 -21.54
CA SER A 500 10.28 25.89 -20.25
C SER A 500 8.75 25.77 -20.43
N ILE A 501 8.14 24.78 -19.79
CA ILE A 501 6.69 24.73 -19.55
C ILE A 501 6.32 25.94 -18.69
N LYS A 502 5.41 26.79 -19.18
CA LYS A 502 4.96 28.02 -18.49
C LYS A 502 3.45 28.08 -18.47
N TRP A 503 2.92 28.55 -17.35
CA TRP A 503 1.55 29.04 -17.25
C TRP A 503 1.48 30.40 -17.96
N LEU A 504 0.78 30.44 -19.10
CA LEU A 504 0.59 31.62 -19.95
C LEU A 504 -0.91 31.87 -20.14
N ASN A 505 -1.22 32.92 -20.90
CA ASN A 505 -2.58 33.28 -21.31
C ASN A 505 -3.51 33.47 -20.11
N ALA A 506 -3.15 34.40 -19.22
CA ALA A 506 -3.95 34.67 -18.03
C ALA A 506 -5.35 35.16 -18.41
N ILE A 507 -6.35 34.64 -17.69
CA ILE A 507 -7.73 35.08 -17.72
C ILE A 507 -8.10 35.62 -16.34
N TYR A 508 -8.88 36.69 -16.33
CA TYR A 508 -9.40 37.32 -15.13
C TYR A 508 -10.91 37.32 -15.24
N TYR A 509 -11.59 36.82 -14.22
CA TYR A 509 -13.04 36.85 -14.15
C TYR A 509 -13.53 37.50 -12.85
N SER A 510 -14.72 38.06 -12.95
CA SER A 510 -15.47 38.67 -11.85
C SER A 510 -16.93 38.35 -12.10
N TYR A 511 -17.51 37.50 -11.25
CA TYR A 511 -18.88 37.02 -11.35
C TYR A 511 -19.61 37.13 -10.00
N ASP A 512 -20.88 37.46 -10.09
CA ASP A 512 -21.84 37.52 -9.00
C ASP A 512 -23.07 36.68 -9.33
N ILE A 513 -23.68 36.09 -8.30
CA ILE A 513 -24.95 35.39 -8.43
C ILE A 513 -26.05 36.30 -7.88
N VAL A 514 -26.79 36.93 -8.79
CA VAL A 514 -27.89 37.84 -8.46
C VAL A 514 -29.21 37.20 -8.85
N ASN A 515 -30.08 36.95 -7.86
CA ASN A 515 -31.37 36.25 -8.07
C ASN A 515 -31.23 34.88 -8.76
N GLY A 516 -30.21 34.11 -8.39
CA GLY A 516 -29.92 32.79 -8.98
C GLY A 516 -29.34 32.84 -10.40
N ARG A 517 -28.94 34.02 -10.89
CA ARG A 517 -28.38 34.21 -12.23
C ARG A 517 -26.93 34.66 -12.15
N LEU A 518 -26.10 34.08 -13.00
CA LEU A 518 -24.70 34.45 -13.13
C LEU A 518 -24.57 35.74 -13.94
N GLN A 519 -24.03 36.80 -13.34
CA GLN A 519 -23.72 38.06 -14.00
C GLN A 519 -22.26 38.43 -13.75
N GLY A 520 -21.56 38.91 -14.76
CA GLY A 520 -20.14 39.22 -14.64
C GLY A 520 -19.42 39.22 -15.97
N GLU A 521 -18.11 39.41 -15.91
CA GLU A 521 -17.25 39.46 -17.09
C GLU A 521 -15.99 38.61 -16.91
N ILE A 522 -15.52 38.06 -18.03
CA ILE A 522 -14.25 37.33 -18.14
C ILE A 522 -13.42 37.97 -19.26
N SER A 523 -12.13 38.19 -19.01
CA SER A 523 -11.24 38.92 -19.92
C SER A 523 -9.81 38.42 -19.83
N THR A 524 -9.05 38.56 -20.92
CA THR A 524 -7.59 38.33 -20.93
C THR A 524 -6.81 39.51 -20.37
N LYS A 525 -7.44 40.69 -20.26
CA LYS A 525 -6.84 41.86 -19.62
C LYS A 525 -7.24 41.88 -18.16
N LYS A 526 -6.28 42.17 -17.29
CA LYS A 526 -6.52 42.32 -15.85
C LYS A 526 -7.67 43.29 -15.61
N LEU A 527 -8.68 42.83 -14.89
CA LEU A 527 -9.83 43.63 -14.50
C LEU A 527 -9.41 44.63 -13.40
N PRO A 528 -10.11 45.78 -13.26
CA PRO A 528 -9.86 46.72 -12.16
C PRO A 528 -9.90 46.02 -10.80
N ASP A 529 -8.93 46.31 -9.94
CA ASP A 529 -8.78 45.62 -8.63
C ASP A 529 -10.04 45.77 -7.76
N ASP A 530 -10.76 46.89 -7.87
CA ASP A 530 -12.00 47.14 -7.14
C ASP A 530 -13.11 46.16 -7.56
N LYS A 531 -13.28 45.95 -8.88
CA LYS A 531 -14.25 44.96 -9.42
C LYS A 531 -13.90 43.52 -9.05
N MET A 532 -12.61 43.21 -8.92
CA MET A 532 -12.18 41.88 -8.49
C MET A 532 -12.45 41.65 -7.00
N LYS A 533 -12.27 42.67 -6.16
CA LYS A 533 -12.51 42.55 -4.70
C LYS A 533 -13.99 42.54 -4.33
N GLU A 534 -14.83 43.25 -5.10
CA GLU A 534 -16.26 43.38 -4.81
C GLU A 534 -17.08 42.16 -5.26
N ALA A 535 -16.62 41.41 -6.27
CA ALA A 535 -17.35 40.27 -6.79
C ALA A 535 -17.27 39.03 -5.88
N GLN A 536 -18.37 38.28 -5.83
CA GLN A 536 -18.48 37.02 -5.08
C GLN A 536 -17.47 35.97 -5.56
N PHE A 537 -17.24 35.89 -6.87
CA PHE A 537 -16.31 34.96 -7.48
C PHE A 537 -15.35 35.71 -8.40
N SER A 538 -14.09 35.84 -7.96
CA SER A 538 -13.03 36.42 -8.77
C SER A 538 -11.73 35.64 -8.62
N GLN A 539 -11.07 35.36 -9.74
CA GLN A 539 -9.77 34.69 -9.75
C GLN A 539 -9.00 35.01 -11.02
N GLU A 540 -7.68 34.81 -10.94
CA GLU A 540 -6.80 34.68 -12.09
C GLU A 540 -6.62 33.20 -12.44
N GLY A 541 -6.95 32.84 -13.67
CA GLY A 541 -6.69 31.52 -14.25
C GLY A 541 -5.58 31.61 -15.29
N SER A 542 -4.84 30.53 -15.51
CA SER A 542 -3.84 30.44 -16.58
C SER A 542 -3.81 29.02 -17.12
N ARG A 543 -3.22 28.83 -18.29
CA ARG A 543 -3.05 27.50 -18.93
C ARG A 543 -1.62 27.27 -19.37
N LEU A 544 -1.24 26.00 -19.54
CA LEU A 544 0.09 25.66 -20.04
C LEU A 544 0.25 26.04 -21.52
N ASN A 545 1.49 26.34 -21.89
CA ASN A 545 1.87 26.66 -23.27
C ASN A 545 2.00 25.40 -24.15
N PHE A 546 2.36 24.26 -23.57
CA PHE A 546 2.29 22.96 -24.22
C PHE A 546 2.20 21.82 -23.20
N SER A 547 1.72 20.67 -23.66
CA SER A 547 1.78 19.39 -22.96
C SER A 547 2.31 18.29 -23.90
N SER A 548 2.96 17.28 -23.31
CA SER A 548 3.40 16.08 -24.03
C SER A 548 2.87 14.84 -23.32
N SER A 549 2.24 13.95 -24.06
CA SER A 549 1.75 12.67 -23.54
C SER A 549 2.92 11.78 -23.09
N TYR A 550 4.01 11.76 -23.88
CA TYR A 550 5.18 10.94 -23.56
C TYR A 550 5.78 11.28 -22.19
N SER A 551 6.01 12.56 -21.90
CA SER A 551 6.61 12.97 -20.62
C SER A 551 5.71 12.66 -19.42
N LYS A 552 4.39 12.86 -19.58
CA LYS A 552 3.39 12.53 -18.56
C LYS A 552 3.29 11.03 -18.29
N LEU A 553 3.15 10.21 -19.34
CA LEU A 553 3.07 8.76 -19.22
C LEU A 553 4.38 8.19 -18.65
N ARG A 554 5.54 8.69 -19.09
CA ARG A 554 6.84 8.32 -18.53
C ARG A 554 6.91 8.64 -17.03
N ALA A 555 6.47 9.83 -16.63
CA ALA A 555 6.46 10.24 -15.23
C ALA A 555 5.51 9.38 -14.38
N VAL A 556 4.30 9.09 -14.88
CA VAL A 556 3.36 8.22 -14.18
C VAL A 556 3.86 6.78 -14.10
N ASN A 557 4.42 6.22 -15.16
CA ASN A 557 5.02 4.87 -15.14
C ASN A 557 6.16 4.78 -14.12
N ARG A 558 7.05 5.78 -14.07
CA ARG A 558 8.12 5.84 -13.07
C ARG A 558 7.57 5.93 -11.64
N ARG A 559 6.52 6.73 -11.39
CA ARG A 559 5.84 6.83 -10.07
C ARG A 559 5.15 5.54 -9.68
N ILE A 560 4.53 4.87 -10.63
CA ILE A 560 3.88 3.57 -10.42
C ILE A 560 4.95 2.53 -10.08
N GLY A 561 6.02 2.47 -10.87
CA GLY A 561 7.11 1.52 -10.68
C GLY A 561 7.72 1.57 -9.29
N ILE A 562 8.07 2.77 -8.82
CA ILE A 562 8.62 2.95 -7.46
C ILE A 562 7.62 2.55 -6.38
N ASN A 563 6.34 2.92 -6.50
CA ASN A 563 5.32 2.60 -5.51
C ASN A 563 5.05 1.09 -5.43
N ILE A 564 4.93 0.42 -6.57
CA ILE A 564 4.76 -1.05 -6.61
C ILE A 564 6.02 -1.72 -6.05
N PHE A 565 7.21 -1.26 -6.41
CA PHE A 565 8.45 -1.82 -5.86
C PHE A 565 8.51 -1.72 -4.33
N VAL A 566 8.28 -0.52 -3.77
CA VAL A 566 8.34 -0.30 -2.31
C VAL A 566 7.31 -1.17 -1.59
N THR A 567 6.07 -1.22 -2.08
CA THR A 567 5.01 -2.02 -1.46
C THR A 567 5.25 -3.53 -1.57
N LEU A 568 5.72 -4.01 -2.72
CA LEU A 568 6.09 -5.42 -2.92
C LEU A 568 7.27 -5.81 -2.02
N PHE A 569 8.30 -4.95 -1.95
CA PHE A 569 9.49 -5.21 -1.14
C PHE A 569 9.13 -5.26 0.35
N VAL A 570 8.40 -4.27 0.87
CA VAL A 570 7.88 -4.29 2.25
C VAL A 570 7.05 -5.54 2.51
N GLY A 571 6.20 -5.95 1.57
CA GLY A 571 5.37 -7.13 1.75
C GLY A 571 6.16 -8.44 1.80
N MET A 572 7.19 -8.59 0.97
CA MET A 572 8.09 -9.75 1.04
C MET A 572 8.79 -9.85 2.41
N ILE A 573 9.25 -8.72 2.96
CA ILE A 573 9.88 -8.68 4.29
C ILE A 573 8.89 -9.11 5.37
N VAL A 574 7.67 -8.58 5.31
CA VAL A 574 6.60 -8.94 6.24
C VAL A 574 6.33 -10.45 6.22
N ILE A 575 6.26 -11.05 5.03
CA ILE A 575 6.03 -12.50 4.86
C ILE A 575 7.16 -13.30 5.51
N ILE A 576 8.42 -12.95 5.23
CA ILE A 576 9.58 -13.65 5.79
C ILE A 576 9.65 -13.47 7.31
N ALA A 577 9.41 -12.25 7.80
CA ALA A 577 9.44 -11.92 9.22
C ALA A 577 8.37 -12.69 9.99
N THR A 578 7.12 -12.65 9.51
CA THR A 578 5.99 -13.33 10.18
C THR A 578 6.12 -14.86 10.14
N GLY A 579 6.55 -15.44 9.01
CA GLY A 579 6.83 -16.87 8.92
C GLY A 579 7.98 -17.32 9.83
N SER A 580 9.03 -16.50 9.94
CA SER A 580 10.16 -16.76 10.84
C SER A 580 9.75 -16.68 12.31
N ILE A 581 8.89 -15.72 12.69
CA ILE A 581 8.33 -15.62 14.04
C ILE A 581 7.56 -16.89 14.42
N LEU A 582 6.74 -17.42 13.51
CA LEU A 582 6.01 -18.68 13.74
C LEU A 582 6.97 -19.86 13.91
N THR A 583 7.96 -19.97 13.02
CA THR A 583 8.98 -21.04 13.04
C THR A 583 9.72 -21.06 14.37
N VAL A 584 10.28 -19.92 14.75
CA VAL A 584 11.03 -19.73 16.00
C VAL A 584 10.19 -20.15 17.20
N ARG A 585 8.94 -19.68 17.25
CA ARG A 585 8.01 -20.00 18.32
C ARG A 585 7.71 -21.50 18.41
N GLN A 586 7.42 -22.15 17.28
CA GLN A 586 7.10 -23.58 17.26
C GLN A 586 8.29 -24.42 17.72
N LEU A 587 9.51 -24.03 17.35
CA LEU A 587 10.72 -24.69 17.85
C LEU A 587 10.93 -24.48 19.36
N ALA A 588 10.47 -23.35 19.93
CA ALA A 588 10.46 -23.13 21.39
C ALA A 588 9.51 -24.12 22.08
N GLU A 589 8.30 -24.23 21.56
CA GLU A 589 7.25 -25.10 22.09
C GLU A 589 7.70 -26.58 22.03
N ALA A 590 8.45 -26.97 20.99
CA ALA A 590 9.05 -28.30 20.87
C ALA A 590 9.99 -28.65 22.03
N GLU A 591 10.85 -27.72 22.45
CA GLU A 591 11.78 -27.94 23.55
C GLU A 591 11.05 -28.02 24.91
N GLU A 592 10.00 -27.21 25.09
CA GLU A 592 9.19 -27.23 26.32
C GLU A 592 8.39 -28.53 26.48
N GLU A 593 7.89 -29.10 25.38
CA GLU A 593 7.04 -30.29 25.38
C GLU A 593 7.79 -31.61 25.19
N LYS A 594 9.11 -31.57 24.95
CA LYS A 594 9.94 -32.75 24.69
C LYS A 594 9.69 -33.90 25.69
N GLU A 595 9.66 -33.58 26.99
CA GLU A 595 9.39 -34.57 28.05
C GLU A 595 8.00 -35.21 27.91
N ASN A 596 6.98 -34.44 27.53
CA ASN A 596 5.61 -34.95 27.35
C ASN A 596 5.55 -35.94 26.18
N TYR A 597 6.23 -35.66 25.07
CA TYR A 597 6.29 -36.55 23.92
C TYR A 597 7.11 -37.84 24.19
N HIS A 598 8.18 -37.75 25.00
CA HIS A 598 8.87 -38.95 25.47
C HIS A 598 7.97 -39.81 26.37
N LEU A 599 7.13 -39.21 27.23
CA LEU A 599 6.16 -39.96 28.01
C LEU A 599 5.14 -40.68 27.11
N LEU A 600 4.64 -40.04 26.06
CA LEU A 600 3.76 -40.68 25.06
C LEU A 600 4.44 -41.88 24.38
N THR A 601 5.72 -41.75 24.05
CA THR A 601 6.52 -42.85 23.50
C THR A 601 6.64 -44.01 24.50
N LYS A 602 6.93 -43.70 25.77
CA LYS A 602 7.00 -44.71 26.86
C LYS A 602 5.66 -45.40 27.12
N LEU A 603 4.54 -44.71 26.88
CA LEU A 603 3.18 -45.27 26.97
C LEU A 603 2.82 -46.16 25.76
N GLY A 604 3.74 -46.37 24.81
CA GLY A 604 3.55 -47.28 23.68
C GLY A 604 3.01 -46.62 22.40
N ILE A 605 2.93 -45.29 22.35
CA ILE A 605 2.51 -44.60 21.12
C ILE A 605 3.65 -44.67 20.09
N PRO A 606 3.40 -45.17 18.87
CA PRO A 606 4.45 -45.33 17.88
C PRO A 606 4.94 -43.95 17.38
N GLN A 607 6.25 -43.83 17.16
CA GLN A 607 6.90 -42.60 16.71
C GLN A 607 6.27 -42.00 15.43
N ARG A 608 5.86 -42.85 14.48
CA ARG A 608 5.16 -42.41 13.27
C ARG A 608 3.87 -41.64 13.59
N ARG A 609 3.15 -42.02 14.64
CA ARG A 609 1.93 -41.35 15.08
C ARG A 609 2.24 -40.03 15.80
N ILE A 610 3.32 -39.98 16.59
CA ILE A 610 3.82 -38.73 17.21
C ILE A 610 4.22 -37.72 16.13
N ARG A 611 5.01 -38.14 15.13
CA ARG A 611 5.39 -37.28 13.99
C ARG A 611 4.16 -36.73 13.28
N ARG A 612 3.17 -37.59 12.97
CA ARG A 612 1.92 -37.14 12.35
C ARG A 612 1.17 -36.13 13.22
N MET A 613 1.11 -36.35 14.53
CA MET A 613 0.51 -35.42 15.49
C MET A 613 1.20 -34.05 15.48
N ILE A 614 2.54 -34.00 15.44
CA ILE A 614 3.30 -32.74 15.34
C ILE A 614 2.95 -31.99 14.05
N PHE A 615 2.87 -32.68 12.91
CA PHE A 615 2.49 -32.06 11.63
C PHE A 615 1.05 -31.51 11.66
N GLU A 616 0.09 -32.26 12.20
CA GLU A 616 -1.30 -31.82 12.33
C GLU A 616 -1.43 -30.62 13.28
N GLN A 617 -0.70 -30.62 14.40
CA GLN A 617 -0.69 -29.52 15.36
C GLN A 617 -0.06 -28.24 14.76
N ASN A 618 1.10 -28.36 14.12
CA ASN A 618 1.78 -27.23 13.48
C ASN A 618 0.92 -26.62 12.35
N ALA A 619 0.16 -27.44 11.62
CA ALA A 619 -0.72 -26.95 10.56
C ALA A 619 -1.80 -26.01 11.12
N LEU A 620 -2.35 -26.33 12.30
CA LEU A 620 -3.34 -25.50 13.02
C LEU A 620 -2.75 -24.20 13.58
N THR A 621 -1.42 -24.04 13.57
CA THR A 621 -0.76 -22.79 13.95
C THR A 621 -0.35 -21.95 12.74
N PHE A 622 0.15 -22.58 11.67
CA PHE A 622 0.63 -21.86 10.48
C PHE A 622 -0.49 -21.39 9.55
N PHE A 623 -1.48 -22.24 9.27
CA PHE A 623 -2.46 -21.94 8.23
C PHE A 623 -3.55 -20.95 8.64
N PRO A 624 -4.10 -20.94 9.87
CA PRO A 624 -5.18 -20.00 10.19
C PRO A 624 -4.78 -18.51 10.05
N PRO A 625 -3.60 -18.05 10.52
CA PRO A 625 -3.17 -16.67 10.29
C PRO A 625 -2.97 -16.33 8.82
N MET A 626 -2.41 -17.28 8.06
CA MET A 626 -2.18 -17.15 6.62
C MET A 626 -3.50 -17.01 5.86
N ILE A 627 -4.43 -17.94 6.08
CA ILE A 627 -5.74 -17.97 5.41
C ILE A 627 -6.53 -16.71 5.76
N LEU A 628 -6.63 -16.36 7.04
CA LEU A 628 -7.40 -15.19 7.46
C LEU A 628 -6.77 -13.88 6.95
N GLY A 629 -5.44 -13.79 6.89
CA GLY A 629 -4.71 -12.66 6.31
C GLY A 629 -4.98 -12.48 4.81
N ILE A 630 -4.96 -13.57 4.04
CA ILE A 630 -5.35 -13.57 2.62
C ILE A 630 -6.82 -13.14 2.48
N THR A 631 -7.72 -13.67 3.31
CA THR A 631 -9.14 -13.30 3.28
C THR A 631 -9.33 -11.80 3.52
N HIS A 632 -8.65 -11.20 4.50
CA HIS A 632 -8.69 -9.74 4.70
C HIS A 632 -8.24 -8.99 3.44
N ALA A 633 -7.16 -9.42 2.80
CA ALA A 633 -6.65 -8.80 1.58
C ALA A 633 -7.64 -8.92 0.41
N VAL A 634 -8.28 -10.09 0.24
CA VAL A 634 -9.30 -10.31 -0.79
C VAL A 634 -10.48 -9.36 -0.62
N PHE A 635 -11.00 -9.21 0.60
CA PHE A 635 -12.10 -8.26 0.86
C PHE A 635 -11.67 -6.81 0.71
N ALA A 636 -10.43 -6.45 1.08
CA ALA A 636 -9.91 -5.11 0.84
C ALA A 636 -9.76 -4.80 -0.65
N ILE A 637 -9.25 -5.74 -1.45
CA ILE A 637 -9.20 -5.63 -2.92
C ILE A 637 -10.61 -5.53 -3.50
N ASN A 638 -11.57 -6.28 -2.97
CA ASN A 638 -12.95 -6.23 -3.43
C ASN A 638 -13.54 -4.80 -3.34
N VAL A 639 -13.23 -4.05 -2.29
CA VAL A 639 -13.64 -2.63 -2.17
C VAL A 639 -13.16 -1.82 -3.38
N PHE A 640 -11.90 -1.96 -3.77
CA PHE A 640 -11.36 -1.25 -4.94
C PHE A 640 -11.98 -1.72 -6.26
N THR A 641 -12.18 -3.04 -6.44
CA THR A 641 -12.76 -3.61 -7.68
C THR A 641 -14.19 -3.13 -7.95
N GLN A 642 -14.95 -2.74 -6.90
CA GLN A 642 -16.30 -2.19 -7.07
C GLN A 642 -16.31 -0.85 -7.80
N TYR A 643 -15.20 -0.09 -7.75
CA TYR A 643 -15.02 1.18 -8.44
C TYR A 643 -14.16 1.03 -9.71
N ILE A 644 -13.14 0.17 -9.68
CA ILE A 644 -12.13 0.07 -10.74
C ILE A 644 -12.26 -1.29 -11.42
N LYS A 645 -13.04 -1.35 -12.51
CA LYS A 645 -13.26 -2.59 -13.27
C LYS A 645 -12.03 -3.07 -14.05
N THR A 646 -11.13 -2.16 -14.39
CA THR A 646 -9.97 -2.40 -15.27
C THR A 646 -8.69 -2.70 -14.51
N ALA A 647 -8.71 -2.65 -13.17
CA ALA A 647 -7.50 -2.87 -12.37
C ALA A 647 -7.05 -4.33 -12.47
N ASP A 648 -5.78 -4.49 -12.85
CA ASP A 648 -5.13 -5.80 -12.85
C ASP A 648 -4.50 -6.07 -11.47
N TYR A 649 -5.06 -7.06 -10.78
CA TYR A 649 -4.61 -7.49 -9.46
C TYR A 649 -3.66 -8.70 -9.52
N TRP A 650 -3.17 -9.08 -10.71
CA TRP A 650 -2.32 -10.27 -10.87
C TRP A 650 -1.12 -10.28 -9.90
N LEU A 651 -0.49 -9.13 -9.68
CA LEU A 651 0.68 -9.00 -8.81
C LEU A 651 0.32 -9.29 -7.34
N ALA A 652 -0.85 -8.83 -6.88
CA ALA A 652 -1.36 -9.17 -5.55
C ALA A 652 -1.68 -10.67 -5.42
N TYR A 653 -2.22 -11.29 -6.48
CA TYR A 653 -2.46 -12.73 -6.52
C TYR A 653 -1.15 -13.55 -6.55
N LEU A 654 -0.14 -13.10 -7.31
CA LEU A 654 1.18 -13.71 -7.32
C LEU A 654 1.81 -13.65 -5.93
N VAL A 655 1.78 -12.49 -5.26
CA VAL A 655 2.36 -12.37 -3.91
C VAL A 655 1.59 -13.23 -2.90
N SER A 656 0.27 -13.32 -3.00
CA SER A 656 -0.54 -14.24 -2.18
C SER A 656 -0.15 -15.70 -2.43
N GLY A 657 0.10 -16.09 -3.69
CA GLY A 657 0.59 -17.41 -4.05
C GLY A 657 1.99 -17.71 -3.52
N LEU A 658 2.93 -16.77 -3.65
CA LEU A 658 4.27 -16.87 -3.06
C LEU A 658 4.22 -16.98 -1.54
N LEU A 659 3.33 -16.25 -0.88
CA LEU A 659 3.10 -16.34 0.55
C LEU A 659 2.66 -17.75 0.95
N ILE A 660 1.70 -18.35 0.22
CA ILE A 660 1.27 -19.74 0.46
C ILE A 660 2.44 -20.71 0.32
N LEU A 661 3.24 -20.57 -0.74
CA LEU A 661 4.42 -21.41 -0.98
C LEU A 661 5.46 -21.28 0.13
N ILE A 662 5.79 -20.04 0.54
CA ILE A 662 6.73 -19.76 1.62
C ILE A 662 6.24 -20.33 2.94
N TYR A 663 4.95 -20.14 3.27
CA TYR A 663 4.37 -20.67 4.51
C TYR A 663 4.31 -22.20 4.52
N LEU A 664 4.04 -22.83 3.38
CA LEU A 664 4.08 -24.29 3.24
C LEU A 664 5.50 -24.82 3.42
N LEU A 665 6.50 -24.16 2.81
CA LEU A 665 7.91 -24.51 2.98
C LEU A 665 8.34 -24.37 4.44
N LEU A 666 8.04 -23.24 5.07
CA LEU A 666 8.35 -22.99 6.49
C LEU A 666 7.64 -23.98 7.40
N TYR A 667 6.37 -24.31 7.13
CA TYR A 667 5.63 -25.34 7.86
C TYR A 667 6.31 -26.71 7.80
N VAL A 668 6.77 -27.14 6.61
CA VAL A 668 7.46 -28.42 6.44
C VAL A 668 8.81 -28.41 7.17
N ILE A 669 9.63 -27.37 6.98
CA ILE A 669 10.94 -27.24 7.65
C ILE A 669 10.75 -27.24 9.18
N THR A 670 9.81 -26.43 9.67
CA THR A 670 9.53 -26.31 11.10
C THR A 670 9.08 -27.65 11.67
N SER A 671 8.17 -28.36 11.00
CA SER A 671 7.66 -29.64 11.48
C SER A 671 8.72 -30.73 11.49
N GLN A 672 9.65 -30.73 10.52
CA GLN A 672 10.79 -31.65 10.52
C GLN A 672 11.77 -31.36 11.66
N LEU A 673 12.13 -30.08 11.86
CA LEU A 673 13.00 -29.66 12.95
C LEU A 673 12.37 -29.93 14.32
N TYR A 674 11.05 -29.72 14.46
CA TYR A 674 10.27 -30.04 15.65
C TYR A 674 10.37 -31.53 15.97
N CYS A 675 10.14 -32.42 14.99
CA CYS A 675 10.30 -33.87 15.19
C CYS A 675 11.71 -34.22 15.66
N ARG A 676 12.75 -33.62 15.05
CA ARG A 676 14.14 -33.87 15.42
C ARG A 676 14.44 -33.47 16.87
N ILE A 677 13.88 -32.37 17.35
CA ILE A 677 14.04 -31.92 18.74
C ILE A 677 13.42 -32.92 19.73
N ILE A 678 12.29 -33.54 19.36
CA ILE A 678 11.61 -34.56 20.17
C ILE A 678 12.33 -35.92 20.14
N GLU A 679 12.96 -36.26 19.02
CA GLU A 679 13.66 -37.53 18.83
C GLU A 679 15.06 -37.56 19.47
N GLU A 680 15.73 -36.41 19.56
CA GLU A 680 16.90 -36.19 20.43
C GLU A 680 16.53 -36.35 21.90
#